data_AF-A0A8H5X336-F1
#
_entry.id   AF-A0A8H5X336-F1
#
_cell.length_a   1.000
_cell.length_b   1.000
_cell.length_c   1.000
_cell.angle_alpha   90.00
_cell.angle_beta   90.00
_cell.angle_gamma   90.00
#
_symmetry.space_group_name_H-M   'P 1'
#
loop_
_entity.id
_entity.type
_entity.pdbx_description
1 polymer ?
#
loop_
_entity_poly.entity_id
_entity_poly.type
_entity_poly.pdbx_seq_one_letter_code
_entity_poly.pdbx_strand_id
1 'polypeptide(L)'
;MQVSSKDEGDTTCTLIDGFGHTTDDTIDKKSGRAKTQALGLDASEVLPRSTTTFIVPPQQQRNRRWWHRIGLPSILVLTIGTGAILISLALLVFLWQGADRARARDSRAQSWDNIVFNDWSTRLVTICSAAIRVSMGFQIGLAAAAMAAVILETSGSRFSDTAMLSIQRAASSSAGPSSLIPTAWRHCRAGRISGLVYLLILTFGFIIALVSTLTSTILLFDFGQDQISAPLTTTVRSVGFDTQEMFPFNGISYWKSRPLAHWRFAETRPTEMETEFRTKNAVDTGDVYRAMLPYSNAEDRITLEYYEGPAVVINQRTACFRPSFDKISIEYELSDGSVTSGLYLNATYAVKGQDDFIGSAQSKEKKIFCRMHNQWNTSHPDVAPVSLCSGEFGTVPIENGTQNPLSGWAYGFDSVMLVSSGPALNGILPMANSKTGKPTAPEIRKELRKLKFLQDGSWTKAYTADGVEAFNATVCYISQNLPHRFNVTMNGRAVAAEPEFLAEWSSLTAKGNGTSILQQLGIGIESSNTRERGILDLQVHSGPEFWVNPKDTARIQKGYFLLWSTLVESSALGSWSFGGRIMTNDILTQITWPAHPEHSAVFQNIFHETGDPAQALQALVFRFYQMIYYDWLPNYDPTHSVTTINAKDVLIPETWTGFLIVLAIIIVHFVVVAFAMFLFAERTESSLLGNAWQAVSQMVSPETQDIIRAAGNEGMKDKEVAKLAKSTGRGNEAYALASGADNGRKELRIR
;
A
#
# COMPACT_ATOMS: atom_id res chain seq x y z
N MET A 1 6.65 11.84 -42.26
CA MET A 1 7.18 12.97 -43.06
C MET A 1 8.56 13.31 -42.49
N GLN A 2 9.65 13.43 -43.27
CA GLN A 2 9.91 14.39 -44.37
C GLN A 2 9.94 15.84 -43.87
N VAL A 3 10.95 16.67 -44.15
CA VAL A 3 12.25 16.42 -44.85
C VAL A 3 13.31 17.48 -44.46
N SER A 4 14.54 17.33 -44.97
CA SER A 4 15.62 18.33 -45.18
C SER A 4 15.21 19.82 -45.34
N SER A 5 16.07 20.84 -45.16
CA SER A 5 17.55 20.92 -45.04
C SER A 5 18.04 22.35 -44.74
N LYS A 6 19.29 22.48 -44.24
CA LYS A 6 20.23 23.63 -44.47
C LYS A 6 19.80 25.02 -43.90
N ASP A 7 20.69 26.00 -43.66
CA ASP A 7 22.15 26.13 -43.84
C ASP A 7 22.79 26.98 -42.71
N GLU A 8 24.07 27.33 -42.87
CA GLU A 8 24.99 28.14 -42.03
C GLU A 8 24.43 29.41 -41.32
N GLY A 9 25.06 29.84 -40.22
CA GLY A 9 24.80 31.16 -39.60
C GLY A 9 25.55 31.43 -38.27
N ASP A 10 26.40 32.46 -38.25
CA ASP A 10 27.41 32.71 -37.20
C ASP A 10 26.93 33.65 -36.05
N THR A 11 27.36 33.34 -34.82
CA THR A 11 27.81 34.26 -33.73
C THR A 11 26.93 35.39 -33.14
N THR A 12 27.23 35.69 -31.85
CA THR A 12 26.93 36.89 -31.03
C THR A 12 25.61 37.02 -30.26
N CYS A 13 25.73 37.46 -29.00
CA CYS A 13 24.63 37.83 -28.10
C CYS A 13 24.62 39.35 -27.87
N THR A 14 23.44 39.98 -27.75
CA THR A 14 23.17 41.00 -26.70
C THR A 14 21.68 41.39 -26.60
N LEU A 15 21.26 41.74 -25.37
CA LEU A 15 20.21 42.70 -24.98
C LEU A 15 18.76 42.61 -25.53
N ILE A 16 17.80 42.61 -24.59
CA ILE A 16 16.46 43.20 -24.76
C ILE A 16 16.11 43.98 -23.46
N ASP A 17 15.53 45.17 -23.62
CA ASP A 17 15.12 46.10 -22.54
C ASP A 17 13.66 45.95 -22.08
N GLY A 18 13.30 46.67 -21.02
CA GLY A 18 11.90 46.85 -20.54
C GLY A 18 11.75 48.02 -19.55
N PHE A 19 11.94 49.27 -19.99
CA PHE A 19 10.89 50.25 -20.40
C PHE A 19 10.05 50.92 -19.28
N GLY A 20 10.00 52.27 -19.27
CA GLY A 20 9.15 53.09 -18.39
C GLY A 20 9.42 54.60 -18.46
N HIS A 21 8.61 55.33 -19.24
CA HIS A 21 8.54 56.81 -19.34
C HIS A 21 7.84 57.45 -18.10
N THR A 22 7.84 58.77 -17.77
CA THR A 22 8.32 60.08 -18.33
C THR A 22 8.51 61.07 -17.14
N THR A 23 8.76 62.40 -17.19
CA THR A 23 8.74 63.48 -18.21
C THR A 23 9.70 64.64 -17.84
N ASP A 24 9.78 65.63 -18.73
CA ASP A 24 10.36 66.99 -18.64
C ASP A 24 9.66 67.91 -17.57
N ASP A 25 10.02 69.18 -17.29
CA ASP A 25 10.98 70.11 -17.93
C ASP A 25 11.42 71.29 -17.01
N THR A 26 12.20 72.22 -17.57
CA THR A 26 12.49 73.64 -17.25
C THR A 26 13.75 73.99 -16.46
N ILE A 27 14.46 74.98 -17.03
CA ILE A 27 15.63 75.68 -16.50
C ILE A 27 15.36 77.18 -16.67
N ASP A 28 15.63 78.02 -15.66
CA ASP A 28 16.20 79.34 -15.94
C ASP A 28 17.07 79.91 -14.80
N LYS A 29 17.83 80.95 -15.14
CA LYS A 29 18.68 81.79 -14.27
C LYS A 29 17.86 83.08 -13.94
N LYS A 30 18.32 84.09 -13.20
CA LYS A 30 19.65 84.60 -12.84
C LYS A 30 19.52 85.68 -11.74
N SER A 31 20.65 86.19 -11.23
CA SER A 31 20.79 87.46 -10.47
C SER A 31 20.42 87.46 -8.97
N GLY A 32 21.12 88.20 -8.07
CA GLY A 32 22.41 88.87 -8.27
C GLY A 32 22.76 90.10 -7.39
N ARG A 33 23.07 89.91 -6.09
CA ARG A 33 23.87 90.81 -5.18
C ARG A 33 23.98 90.09 -3.82
N ALA A 34 25.09 90.01 -3.06
CA ALA A 34 26.18 90.93 -2.72
C ALA A 34 25.72 92.10 -1.80
N LYS A 35 26.42 92.49 -0.71
CA LYS A 35 27.71 92.05 -0.14
C LYS A 35 27.85 92.55 1.33
N THR A 36 28.45 91.79 2.24
CA THR A 36 29.04 92.36 3.49
C THR A 36 30.27 91.53 3.89
N GLN A 37 31.27 92.16 4.50
CA GLN A 37 32.57 91.57 4.89
C GLN A 37 32.84 91.80 6.38
N ALA A 38 33.99 91.30 6.86
CA ALA A 38 34.50 91.27 8.24
C ALA A 38 33.97 90.10 9.08
N LEU A 39 34.77 89.44 9.92
CA LEU A 39 36.22 89.59 10.20
C LEU A 39 36.89 88.18 10.20
N GLY A 40 38.21 88.10 9.99
CA GLY A 40 38.91 86.82 9.85
C GLY A 40 40.03 86.61 10.89
N LEU A 41 40.36 85.33 11.12
CA LEU A 41 41.58 84.77 11.73
C LEU A 41 41.56 83.28 11.30
N ASP A 42 42.35 82.83 10.33
CA ASP A 42 43.80 82.56 10.32
C ASP A 42 44.11 81.07 10.64
N ALA A 43 45.30 80.59 10.31
CA ALA A 43 45.56 79.20 9.96
C ALA A 43 46.10 78.29 11.09
N SER A 44 46.21 77.00 10.75
CA SER A 44 47.09 76.01 11.38
C SER A 44 46.71 75.47 12.77
N GLU A 45 45.91 74.40 12.80
CA GLU A 45 46.07 73.36 13.83
C GLU A 45 46.06 71.94 13.24
N VAL A 46 47.13 71.62 12.49
CA VAL A 46 47.45 70.22 12.16
C VAL A 46 48.06 69.58 13.40
N LEU A 47 47.24 68.88 14.19
CA LEU A 47 47.72 68.17 15.38
C LEU A 47 48.75 67.09 14.98
N PRO A 48 50.03 67.17 15.42
CA PRO A 48 51.04 66.21 15.04
C PRO A 48 50.78 64.88 15.75
N ARG A 49 50.33 63.86 15.01
CA ARG A 49 49.97 62.53 15.55
C ARG A 49 51.18 61.66 15.87
N SER A 50 52.14 62.18 16.64
CA SER A 50 53.37 61.50 17.03
C SER A 50 53.89 61.90 18.42
N THR A 51 53.14 61.53 19.46
CA THR A 51 53.72 61.28 20.80
C THR A 51 52.98 60.11 21.45
N THR A 52 53.68 59.27 22.21
CA THR A 52 53.13 58.03 22.78
C THR A 52 52.29 58.26 24.04
N THR A 53 51.18 58.96 23.91
CA THR A 53 50.11 58.95 24.92
C THR A 53 49.31 57.65 24.80
N PHE A 54 49.63 56.68 25.65
CA PHE A 54 48.73 55.53 25.85
C PHE A 54 47.38 56.05 26.33
N ILE A 55 46.33 55.81 25.54
CA ILE A 55 44.96 55.99 26.02
C ILE A 55 44.71 54.87 27.03
N VAL A 56 44.85 55.21 28.32
CA VAL A 56 44.51 54.33 29.43
C VAL A 56 43.02 54.57 29.77
N PRO A 57 42.09 53.72 29.31
CA PRO A 57 40.71 53.79 29.80
C PRO A 57 40.71 53.45 31.31
N PRO A 58 39.78 54.01 32.09
CA PRO A 58 39.72 53.76 33.53
C PRO A 58 39.60 52.26 33.82
N GLN A 59 40.40 51.76 34.78
CA GLN A 59 40.45 50.35 35.19
C GLN A 59 39.13 49.89 35.82
N GLN A 60 38.14 49.57 34.98
CA GLN A 60 36.89 48.99 35.43
C GLN A 60 37.11 47.50 35.71
N GLN A 61 37.45 47.17 36.97
CA GLN A 61 37.65 45.80 37.46
C GLN A 61 36.33 45.02 37.49
N ARG A 62 35.84 44.70 36.29
CA ARG A 62 34.45 44.33 36.04
C ARG A 62 34.26 42.84 36.26
N ASN A 63 33.97 42.46 37.50
CA ASN A 63 33.71 41.08 37.91
C ASN A 63 32.39 40.57 37.28
N ARG A 64 32.46 40.14 36.02
CA ARG A 64 31.30 39.78 35.18
C ARG A 64 30.83 38.35 35.50
N ARG A 65 29.56 38.21 35.89
CA ARG A 65 28.87 36.89 35.96
C ARG A 65 29.08 36.12 34.66
N TRP A 66 29.42 34.83 34.74
CA TRP A 66 29.94 34.03 33.61
C TRP A 66 29.11 34.09 32.32
N TRP A 67 27.78 34.14 32.42
CA TRP A 67 26.87 34.37 31.28
C TRP A 67 27.25 35.59 30.41
N HIS A 68 27.72 36.69 31.01
CA HIS A 68 28.16 37.90 30.31
C HIS A 68 29.51 37.74 29.59
N ARG A 69 30.22 36.62 29.78
CA ARG A 69 31.46 36.28 29.06
C ARG A 69 31.19 35.47 27.78
N ILE A 70 30.07 34.74 27.74
CA ILE A 70 29.63 33.96 26.57
C ILE A 70 29.13 34.89 25.45
N GLY A 71 28.44 35.97 25.82
CA GLY A 71 27.91 36.97 24.88
C GLY A 71 26.53 36.63 24.33
N LEU A 72 25.76 37.67 23.97
CA LEU A 72 24.37 37.51 23.53
C LEU A 72 24.19 36.62 22.28
N PRO A 73 25.00 36.74 21.19
CA PRO A 73 24.85 35.88 20.02
C PRO A 73 25.05 34.40 20.33
N SER A 74 26.03 34.09 21.18
CA SER A 74 26.35 32.73 21.62
C SER A 74 25.24 32.11 22.47
N ILE A 75 24.59 32.89 23.34
CA ILE A 75 23.41 32.44 24.11
C ILE A 75 22.26 32.15 23.15
N LEU A 76 22.05 33.01 22.15
CA LEU A 76 20.98 32.89 21.15
C LEU A 76 21.19 31.66 20.24
N VAL A 77 22.44 31.34 19.87
CA VAL A 77 22.80 30.08 19.20
C VAL A 77 22.50 28.85 20.05
N LEU A 78 22.79 28.89 21.36
CA LEU A 78 22.48 27.79 22.27
C LEU A 78 20.96 27.59 22.42
N THR A 79 20.19 28.64 22.66
CA THR A 79 18.74 28.52 22.90
C THR A 79 17.97 28.15 21.63
N ILE A 80 18.18 28.88 20.52
CA ILE A 80 17.45 28.59 19.27
C ILE A 80 17.91 27.26 18.66
N GLY A 81 19.21 26.96 18.66
CA GLY A 81 19.71 25.68 18.14
C GLY A 81 19.18 24.47 18.93
N THR A 82 19.08 24.58 20.26
CA THR A 82 18.50 23.53 21.10
C THR A 82 17.00 23.40 20.87
N GLY A 83 16.27 24.51 20.77
CA GLY A 83 14.84 24.52 20.41
C GLY A 83 14.57 23.86 19.05
N ALA A 84 15.37 24.18 18.03
CA ALA A 84 15.26 23.58 16.70
C ALA A 84 15.53 22.08 16.71
N ILE A 85 16.53 21.60 17.46
CA ILE A 85 16.81 20.16 17.64
C ILE A 85 15.62 19.46 18.32
N LEU A 86 15.09 20.04 19.41
CA LEU A 86 13.97 19.44 20.16
C LEU A 86 12.66 19.41 19.35
N ILE A 87 12.35 20.47 18.58
CA ILE A 87 11.20 20.49 17.67
C ILE A 87 11.36 19.45 16.55
N SER A 88 12.56 19.35 15.97
CA SER A 88 12.86 18.35 14.94
C SER A 88 12.72 16.92 15.48
N LEU A 89 13.20 16.66 16.70
CA LEU A 89 13.01 15.37 17.38
C LEU A 89 11.53 15.07 17.65
N ALA A 90 10.73 16.05 18.10
CA ALA A 90 9.31 15.85 18.35
C ALA A 90 8.54 15.47 17.06
N LEU A 91 8.86 16.12 15.93
CA LEU A 91 8.28 15.79 14.62
C LEU A 91 8.69 14.39 14.13
N LEU A 92 9.94 13.98 14.37
CA LEU A 92 10.42 12.63 14.04
C LEU A 92 9.73 11.57 14.92
N VAL A 93 9.64 11.78 16.24
CA VAL A 93 8.91 10.86 17.15
C VAL A 93 7.45 10.73 16.75
N PHE A 94 6.79 11.82 16.37
CA PHE A 94 5.41 11.80 15.85
C PHE A 94 5.28 10.97 14.57
N LEU A 95 6.23 11.07 13.64
CA LEU A 95 6.23 10.30 12.39
C LEU A 95 6.40 8.78 12.67
N TRP A 96 7.36 8.40 13.51
CA TRP A 96 7.60 6.99 13.88
C TRP A 96 6.43 6.39 14.70
N GLN A 97 5.91 7.09 15.72
CA GLN A 97 4.77 6.60 16.51
C GLN A 97 3.49 6.44 15.68
N GLY A 98 3.28 7.29 14.67
CA GLY A 98 2.16 7.12 13.74
C GLY A 98 2.35 5.93 12.80
N ALA A 99 3.59 5.59 12.41
CA ALA A 99 3.89 4.42 11.59
C ALA A 99 3.58 3.10 12.32
N ASP A 100 3.96 3.00 13.60
CA ASP A 100 3.63 1.83 14.43
C ASP A 100 2.10 1.64 14.60
N ARG A 101 1.36 2.74 14.80
CA ARG A 101 -0.12 2.70 14.82
C ARG A 101 -0.71 2.31 13.47
N ALA A 102 -0.16 2.82 12.37
CA ALA A 102 -0.62 2.49 11.03
C ALA A 102 -0.40 1.00 10.68
N ARG A 103 0.69 0.38 11.15
CA ARG A 103 0.88 -1.08 11.12
C ARG A 103 -0.15 -1.82 11.96
N ALA A 104 -0.36 -1.40 13.20
CA ALA A 104 -1.36 -1.99 14.10
C ALA A 104 -2.81 -1.89 13.57
N ARG A 105 -3.08 -0.95 12.65
CA ARG A 105 -4.41 -0.44 12.25
C ARG A 105 -5.13 0.33 13.37
N ASP A 106 -4.37 0.90 14.29
CA ASP A 106 -4.89 1.80 15.32
C ASP A 106 -5.27 3.18 14.75
N SER A 107 -6.12 3.91 15.50
CA SER A 107 -6.47 5.28 15.17
C SER A 107 -5.27 6.23 15.28
N ARG A 108 -5.12 7.08 14.27
CA ARG A 108 -3.98 7.97 14.07
C ARG A 108 -4.45 9.38 13.70
N ALA A 109 -3.56 10.36 13.79
CA ALA A 109 -3.91 11.76 13.58
C ALA A 109 -4.01 12.10 12.08
N GLN A 110 -5.05 12.82 11.68
CA GLN A 110 -5.24 13.30 10.30
C GLN A 110 -4.05 14.12 9.78
N SER A 111 -3.30 14.79 10.67
CA SER A 111 -2.06 15.50 10.32
C SER A 111 -0.90 14.56 9.96
N TRP A 112 -0.87 13.34 10.49
CA TRP A 112 0.08 12.29 10.08
C TRP A 112 -0.30 11.73 8.71
N ASP A 113 -1.59 11.46 8.48
CA ASP A 113 -2.10 11.04 7.16
C ASP A 113 -1.72 12.04 6.06
N ASN A 114 -1.94 13.33 6.31
CA ASN A 114 -1.58 14.39 5.37
C ASN A 114 -0.07 14.50 5.08
N ILE A 115 0.80 13.94 5.91
CA ILE A 115 2.26 13.84 5.65
C ILE A 115 2.56 12.60 4.81
N VAL A 116 2.00 11.46 5.17
CA VAL A 116 2.37 10.16 4.57
C VAL A 116 1.72 9.96 3.20
N PHE A 117 0.42 10.21 3.06
CA PHE A 117 -0.31 9.94 1.81
C PHE A 117 -0.05 10.97 0.69
N ASN A 118 0.63 12.07 1.00
CA ASN A 118 1.13 13.09 0.06
C ASN A 118 2.64 12.97 -0.21
N ASP A 119 3.27 11.85 0.14
CA ASP A 119 4.69 11.54 -0.10
C ASP A 119 5.68 12.56 0.54
N TRP A 120 5.29 13.15 1.68
CA TRP A 120 6.12 14.10 2.44
C TRP A 120 6.98 13.45 3.52
N SER A 121 6.84 12.15 3.83
CA SER A 121 7.58 11.45 4.89
C SER A 121 9.10 11.66 4.81
N THR A 122 9.70 11.40 3.65
CA THR A 122 11.15 11.58 3.41
C THR A 122 11.57 13.04 3.38
N ARG A 123 10.70 13.92 2.86
CA ARG A 123 10.91 15.38 2.82
C ARG A 123 10.99 15.94 4.25
N LEU A 124 10.07 15.52 5.12
CA LEU A 124 10.06 15.89 6.54
C LEU A 124 11.35 15.43 7.25
N VAL A 125 11.80 14.20 7.00
CA VAL A 125 13.06 13.67 7.56
C VAL A 125 14.28 14.45 7.06
N THR A 126 14.36 14.79 5.77
CA THR A 126 15.48 15.59 5.24
C THR A 126 15.49 17.02 5.78
N ILE A 127 14.32 17.64 5.99
CA ILE A 127 14.20 18.96 6.65
C ILE A 127 14.62 18.90 8.12
N CYS A 128 14.11 17.93 8.89
CA CYS A 128 14.44 17.77 10.32
C CYS A 128 15.92 17.46 10.54
N SER A 129 16.50 16.55 9.74
CA SER A 129 17.93 16.22 9.81
C SER A 129 18.83 17.39 9.38
N ALA A 130 18.42 18.20 8.40
CA ALA A 130 19.12 19.42 8.03
C ALA A 130 19.10 20.45 9.17
N ALA A 131 17.96 20.67 9.83
CA ALA A 131 17.81 21.58 10.96
C ALA A 131 18.65 21.15 12.18
N ILE A 132 18.66 19.85 12.50
CA ILE A 132 19.52 19.25 13.53
C ILE A 132 20.99 19.48 13.20
N ARG A 133 21.44 19.11 11.99
CA ARG A 133 22.84 19.24 11.54
C ARG A 133 23.35 20.68 11.58
N VAL A 134 22.55 21.65 11.12
CA VAL A 134 22.93 23.08 11.13
C VAL A 134 23.04 23.59 12.57
N SER A 135 22.10 23.21 13.43
CA SER A 135 22.08 23.61 14.85
C SER A 135 23.26 23.00 15.62
N MET A 136 23.57 21.72 15.39
CA MET A 136 24.78 21.05 15.88
C MET A 136 26.05 21.76 15.42
N GLY A 137 26.16 22.11 14.13
CA GLY A 137 27.34 22.78 13.57
C GLY A 137 27.68 24.09 14.31
N PHE A 138 26.69 24.96 14.52
CA PHE A 138 26.90 26.20 15.28
C PHE A 138 27.25 25.95 16.76
N GLN A 139 26.64 24.94 17.41
CA GLN A 139 26.92 24.61 18.80
C GLN A 139 28.30 23.96 19.00
N ILE A 140 28.76 23.15 18.04
CA ILE A 140 30.12 22.57 18.01
C ILE A 140 31.15 23.67 17.77
N GLY A 141 30.86 24.63 16.88
CA GLY A 141 31.72 25.81 16.70
C GLY A 141 31.83 26.65 17.97
N LEU A 142 30.73 26.83 18.68
CA LEU A 142 30.72 27.52 19.98
C LEU A 142 31.55 26.78 21.03
N ALA A 143 31.42 25.45 21.11
CA ALA A 143 32.22 24.62 21.99
C ALA A 143 33.72 24.67 21.63
N ALA A 144 34.08 24.69 20.35
CA ALA A 144 35.47 24.85 19.90
C ALA A 144 36.07 26.20 20.33
N ALA A 145 35.32 27.30 20.15
CA ALA A 145 35.74 28.64 20.59
C ALA A 145 35.89 28.72 22.12
N ALA A 146 34.98 28.08 22.87
CA ALA A 146 35.06 27.96 24.32
C ALA A 146 36.32 27.17 24.76
N MET A 147 36.63 26.04 24.10
CA MET A 147 37.86 25.28 24.37
C MET A 147 39.13 26.04 23.99
N ALA A 148 39.13 26.84 22.93
CA ALA A 148 40.26 27.70 22.57
C ALA A 148 40.58 28.72 23.68
N ALA A 149 39.54 29.29 24.31
CA ALA A 149 39.69 30.16 25.48
C ALA A 149 40.26 29.40 26.70
N VAL A 150 39.71 28.23 27.02
CA VAL A 150 40.16 27.38 28.14
C VAL A 150 41.64 27.00 27.97
N ILE A 151 42.09 26.65 26.77
CA ILE A 151 43.50 26.31 26.50
C ILE A 151 44.43 27.52 26.77
N LEU A 152 44.05 28.72 26.29
CA LEU A 152 44.83 29.94 26.45
C LEU A 152 44.96 30.40 27.91
N GLU A 153 43.91 30.30 28.74
CA GLU A 153 43.97 30.73 30.15
C GLU A 153 44.55 29.64 31.07
N THR A 154 44.16 28.36 30.91
CA THR A 154 44.51 27.32 31.90
C THR A 154 45.89 26.71 31.73
N SER A 155 46.36 26.57 30.49
CA SER A 155 47.39 25.60 30.12
C SER A 155 48.50 26.18 29.25
N GLY A 156 48.22 27.30 28.58
CA GLY A 156 49.11 27.95 27.62
C GLY A 156 49.23 27.18 26.30
N SER A 157 50.00 27.71 25.35
CA SER A 157 50.30 27.06 24.07
C SER A 157 51.62 27.61 23.50
N ARG A 158 52.17 27.00 22.45
CA ARG A 158 53.35 27.58 21.77
C ARG A 158 52.99 28.89 21.08
N PHE A 159 53.96 29.80 20.94
CA PHE A 159 53.76 31.07 20.24
C PHE A 159 53.11 30.92 18.84
N SER A 160 53.43 29.85 18.10
CA SER A 160 52.82 29.56 16.79
C SER A 160 51.31 29.29 16.85
N ASP A 161 50.80 28.83 17.99
CA ASP A 161 49.44 28.31 18.14
C ASP A 161 48.52 29.35 18.80
N THR A 162 49.06 30.38 19.47
CA THR A 162 48.30 31.42 20.18
C THR A 162 47.49 32.30 19.24
N ALA A 163 48.05 32.64 18.06
CA ALA A 163 47.37 33.41 17.01
C ALA A 163 46.09 32.71 16.56
N MET A 164 46.20 31.43 16.20
CA MET A 164 45.06 30.58 15.86
C MET A 164 44.05 30.52 17.01
N LEU A 165 44.48 30.21 18.24
CA LEU A 165 43.57 30.08 19.39
C LEU A 165 42.80 31.39 19.68
N SER A 166 43.45 32.55 19.57
CA SER A 166 42.79 33.83 19.83
C SER A 166 41.76 34.16 18.73
N ILE A 167 42.09 33.89 17.46
CA ILE A 167 41.16 34.02 16.33
C ILE A 167 39.97 33.06 16.48
N GLN A 168 40.21 31.79 16.81
CA GLN A 168 39.15 30.78 17.01
C GLN A 168 38.21 31.15 18.17
N ARG A 169 38.72 31.74 19.27
CA ARG A 169 37.88 32.28 20.36
C ARG A 169 37.01 33.47 19.92
N ALA A 170 37.52 34.33 19.04
CA ALA A 170 36.75 35.45 18.47
C ALA A 170 35.70 34.97 17.45
N ALA A 171 36.02 33.95 16.65
CA ALA A 171 35.16 33.38 15.62
C ALA A 171 34.13 32.37 16.18
N SER A 172 33.35 32.78 17.19
CA SER A 172 32.57 31.87 18.05
C SER A 172 31.44 31.07 17.38
N SER A 173 31.14 31.31 16.10
CA SER A 173 30.18 30.55 15.29
C SER A 173 30.81 29.71 14.18
N SER A 174 32.12 29.85 13.93
CA SER A 174 32.84 29.18 12.83
C SER A 174 34.16 28.54 13.24
N ALA A 175 34.48 28.51 14.53
CA ALA A 175 35.64 27.82 15.06
C ALA A 175 35.58 26.30 14.80
N GLY A 176 36.67 25.70 14.33
CA GLY A 176 36.72 24.30 13.90
C GLY A 176 37.48 23.44 14.90
N PRO A 177 36.87 22.39 15.51
CA PRO A 177 37.59 21.49 16.43
C PRO A 177 38.86 20.88 15.82
N SER A 178 38.83 20.58 14.52
CA SER A 178 39.97 20.06 13.75
C SER A 178 41.21 20.95 13.78
N SER A 179 41.06 22.27 13.87
CA SER A 179 42.19 23.21 14.01
C SER A 179 42.84 23.12 15.39
N LEU A 180 42.08 22.76 16.41
CA LEU A 180 42.49 22.76 17.82
C LEU A 180 43.06 21.40 18.29
N ILE A 181 42.64 20.30 17.66
CA ILE A 181 43.13 18.93 17.95
C ILE A 181 44.67 18.84 17.96
N PRO A 182 45.43 19.38 16.98
CA PRO A 182 46.89 19.31 17.00
C PRO A 182 47.53 19.97 18.24
N THR A 183 46.94 21.05 18.75
CA THR A 183 47.42 21.76 19.95
C THR A 183 47.08 20.98 21.22
N ALA A 184 45.85 20.46 21.33
CA ALA A 184 45.45 19.61 22.45
C ALA A 184 46.26 18.30 22.51
N TRP A 185 46.56 17.69 21.35
CA TRP A 185 47.40 16.50 21.22
C TRP A 185 48.83 16.74 21.72
N ARG A 186 49.43 17.90 21.41
CA ARG A 186 50.75 18.30 21.95
C ARG A 186 50.74 18.40 23.47
N HIS A 187 49.67 18.96 24.06
CA HIS A 187 49.50 19.04 25.52
C HIS A 187 49.25 17.69 26.19
N CYS A 188 48.51 16.79 25.54
CA CYS A 188 48.35 15.41 26.01
C CYS A 188 49.71 14.69 26.07
N ARG A 189 50.54 14.80 25.02
CA ARG A 189 51.93 14.29 25.02
C ARG A 189 52.86 14.94 26.04
N ALA A 190 52.52 16.13 26.56
CA ALA A 190 53.25 16.79 27.64
C ALA A 190 52.87 16.29 29.05
N GLY A 191 52.14 15.17 29.16
CA GLY A 191 51.85 14.49 30.43
C GLY A 191 50.79 15.13 31.31
N ARG A 192 50.08 16.16 30.82
CA ARG A 192 49.05 16.88 31.59
C ARG A 192 47.67 16.27 31.37
N ILE A 193 47.02 15.83 32.46
CA ILE A 193 45.66 15.25 32.44
C ILE A 193 44.64 16.18 31.76
N SER A 194 44.75 17.50 31.95
CA SER A 194 43.89 18.49 31.28
C SER A 194 44.01 18.44 29.75
N GLY A 195 45.20 18.17 29.20
CA GLY A 195 45.44 18.03 27.77
C GLY A 195 44.70 16.84 27.15
N LEU A 196 44.59 15.73 27.89
CA LEU A 196 43.81 14.56 27.49
C LEU A 196 42.30 14.87 27.48
N VAL A 197 41.79 15.58 28.49
CA VAL A 197 40.38 16.00 28.55
C VAL A 197 40.03 16.93 27.38
N TYR A 198 40.88 17.92 27.08
CA TYR A 198 40.63 18.86 25.97
C TYR A 198 40.73 18.17 24.61
N LEU A 199 41.66 17.23 24.46
CA LEU A 199 41.77 16.39 23.26
C LEU A 199 40.48 15.60 23.05
N LEU A 200 39.97 14.90 24.06
CA LEU A 200 38.74 14.11 23.97
C LEU A 200 37.54 14.94 23.52
N ILE A 201 37.30 16.10 24.16
CA ILE A 201 36.21 17.02 23.81
C ILE A 201 36.28 17.42 22.32
N LEU A 202 37.47 17.81 21.85
CA LEU A 202 37.67 18.25 20.48
C LEU A 202 37.57 17.10 19.47
N THR A 203 38.05 15.90 19.80
CA THR A 203 37.89 14.71 18.95
C THR A 203 36.45 14.24 18.89
N PHE A 204 35.71 14.22 20.00
CA PHE A 204 34.28 13.90 19.99
C PHE A 204 33.48 14.95 19.22
N GLY A 205 33.72 16.24 19.43
CA GLY A 205 33.09 17.31 18.64
C GLY A 205 33.36 17.19 17.13
N PHE A 206 34.57 16.80 16.73
CA PHE A 206 34.90 16.53 15.32
C PHE A 206 34.18 15.28 14.78
N ILE A 207 34.16 14.17 15.53
CA ILE A 207 33.49 12.93 15.12
C ILE A 207 31.97 13.14 15.02
N ILE A 208 31.36 13.86 15.97
CA ILE A 208 29.94 14.21 15.96
C ILE A 208 29.62 15.09 14.74
N ALA A 209 30.44 16.11 14.44
CA ALA A 209 30.26 16.93 13.25
C ALA A 209 30.34 16.10 11.95
N LEU A 210 31.27 15.14 11.87
CA LEU A 210 31.41 14.24 10.73
C LEU A 210 30.21 13.30 10.58
N VAL A 211 29.83 12.57 11.63
CA VAL A 211 28.70 11.63 11.61
C VAL A 211 27.37 12.36 11.41
N SER A 212 27.22 13.58 11.91
CA SER A 212 26.02 14.42 11.69
C SER A 212 25.79 14.78 10.21
N THR A 213 26.81 14.67 9.35
CA THR A 213 26.60 14.79 7.89
C THR A 213 25.75 13.66 7.32
N LEU A 214 25.72 12.49 7.97
CA LEU A 214 24.98 11.29 7.57
C LEU A 214 23.61 11.17 8.25
N THR A 215 23.19 12.14 9.08
CA THR A 215 21.94 12.07 9.87
C THR A 215 20.71 11.74 9.01
N SER A 216 20.60 12.30 7.81
CA SER A 216 19.51 11.98 6.87
C SER A 216 19.57 10.52 6.39
N THR A 217 20.75 10.02 6.03
CA THR A 217 20.96 8.63 5.60
C THR A 217 20.69 7.64 6.72
N ILE A 218 21.08 7.95 7.96
CA ILE A 218 20.84 7.10 9.12
C ILE A 218 19.34 7.05 9.45
N LEU A 219 18.62 8.17 9.38
CA LEU A 219 17.16 8.19 9.58
C LEU A 219 16.38 7.52 8.43
N LEU A 220 16.87 7.62 7.18
CA LEU A 220 16.25 6.96 6.03
C LEU A 220 16.59 5.46 5.93
N PHE A 221 17.57 4.96 6.69
CA PHE A 221 17.83 3.52 6.81
C PHE A 221 16.69 2.78 7.54
N ASP A 222 15.93 3.47 8.39
CA ASP A 222 14.76 2.90 9.06
C ASP A 222 13.52 2.79 8.15
N PHE A 223 13.55 3.34 6.92
CA PHE A 223 12.40 3.38 6.02
C PHE A 223 12.31 2.17 5.08
N GLY A 224 11.10 1.65 4.93
CA GLY A 224 10.74 0.67 3.90
C GLY A 224 9.33 0.89 3.37
N GLN A 225 8.84 -0.04 2.55
CA GLN A 225 7.57 0.05 1.82
C GLN A 225 6.55 -0.87 2.48
N ASP A 226 5.60 -0.26 3.17
CA ASP A 226 4.63 -0.93 4.05
C ASP A 226 3.20 -0.63 3.57
N GLN A 227 2.30 -1.60 3.65
CA GLN A 227 0.95 -1.52 3.09
C GLN A 227 -0.08 -1.21 4.18
N ILE A 228 -0.41 0.08 4.33
CA ILE A 228 -1.28 0.59 5.40
C ILE A 228 -2.65 1.03 4.88
N SER A 229 -3.68 0.93 5.71
CA SER A 229 -5.00 1.50 5.41
C SER A 229 -4.90 2.98 5.04
N ALA A 230 -5.41 3.39 3.88
CA ALA A 230 -5.56 4.80 3.52
C ALA A 230 -6.54 5.54 4.46
N PRO A 231 -6.60 6.88 4.41
CA PRO A 231 -7.65 7.64 5.09
C PRO A 231 -9.02 7.30 4.52
N LEU A 232 -10.06 7.38 5.36
CA LEU A 232 -11.45 7.14 4.98
C LEU A 232 -11.85 8.06 3.81
N THR A 233 -12.24 7.47 2.68
CA THR A 233 -12.49 8.20 1.44
C THR A 233 -13.88 7.88 0.91
N THR A 234 -14.72 8.90 0.73
CA THR A 234 -16.04 8.77 0.10
C THR A 234 -15.94 9.12 -1.38
N THR A 235 -16.39 8.22 -2.26
CA THR A 235 -16.45 8.44 -3.72
C THR A 235 -17.84 8.11 -4.26
N VAL A 236 -18.21 8.70 -5.39
CA VAL A 236 -19.42 8.28 -6.11
C VAL A 236 -19.06 7.10 -7.03
N ARG A 237 -19.84 6.03 -6.98
CA ARG A 237 -19.63 4.78 -7.75
C ARG A 237 -20.93 4.31 -8.40
N SER A 238 -20.79 3.47 -9.41
CA SER A 238 -21.91 2.82 -10.09
C SER A 238 -22.25 1.49 -9.41
N VAL A 239 -23.51 1.33 -8.98
CA VAL A 239 -23.89 0.24 -8.07
C VAL A 239 -25.19 -0.43 -8.54
N GLY A 240 -25.07 -1.27 -9.57
CA GLY A 240 -26.19 -2.08 -10.05
C GLY A 240 -27.21 -1.31 -10.90
N PHE A 241 -28.36 -1.94 -11.11
CA PHE A 241 -29.33 -1.66 -12.17
C PHE A 241 -30.13 -0.35 -11.99
N ASP A 242 -29.47 0.80 -12.17
CA ASP A 242 -30.14 2.12 -12.27
C ASP A 242 -30.89 2.31 -13.62
N THR A 243 -30.57 1.51 -14.64
CA THR A 243 -31.15 1.61 -15.99
C THR A 243 -32.58 1.05 -16.05
N GLN A 244 -33.56 1.88 -16.47
CA GLN A 244 -34.95 1.42 -16.65
C GLN A 244 -35.13 0.41 -17.79
N GLU A 245 -34.24 0.43 -18.79
CA GLU A 245 -34.24 -0.51 -19.91
C GLU A 245 -33.44 -1.77 -19.56
N MET A 246 -34.08 -2.93 -19.72
CA MET A 246 -33.46 -4.24 -19.48
C MET A 246 -33.05 -4.85 -20.81
N PHE A 247 -31.83 -4.54 -21.26
CA PHE A 247 -31.25 -5.18 -22.44
C PHE A 247 -31.12 -6.69 -22.23
N PRO A 248 -31.43 -7.53 -23.24
CA PRO A 248 -31.26 -8.97 -23.11
C PRO A 248 -29.77 -9.33 -23.06
N PHE A 249 -29.35 -10.18 -22.12
CA PHE A 249 -27.97 -10.65 -21.94
C PHE A 249 -27.43 -11.52 -23.11
N ASN A 250 -28.15 -11.58 -24.24
CA ASN A 250 -28.03 -12.61 -25.28
C ASN A 250 -26.86 -12.40 -26.25
N GLY A 251 -25.81 -11.66 -25.86
CA GLY A 251 -24.62 -11.40 -26.67
C GLY A 251 -23.47 -12.38 -26.42
N ILE A 252 -23.40 -12.99 -25.22
CA ILE A 252 -22.26 -13.79 -24.76
C ILE A 252 -22.77 -15.07 -24.09
N SER A 253 -22.24 -16.22 -24.51
CA SER A 253 -22.42 -17.48 -23.77
C SER A 253 -21.48 -17.51 -22.56
N TYR A 254 -22.05 -17.37 -21.37
CA TYR A 254 -21.31 -17.50 -20.11
C TYR A 254 -20.78 -18.92 -19.91
N TRP A 255 -21.51 -19.93 -20.42
CA TRP A 255 -21.12 -21.33 -20.37
C TRP A 255 -19.94 -21.67 -21.30
N LYS A 256 -19.75 -20.93 -22.39
CA LYS A 256 -18.58 -21.08 -23.29
C LYS A 256 -17.41 -20.14 -22.97
N SER A 257 -17.62 -19.10 -22.17
CA SER A 257 -16.60 -18.07 -21.89
C SER A 257 -15.80 -18.37 -20.63
N ARG A 258 -14.51 -17.99 -20.62
CA ARG A 258 -13.71 -17.90 -19.39
C ARG A 258 -14.22 -16.72 -18.53
N PRO A 259 -14.32 -16.85 -17.19
CA PRO A 259 -14.39 -15.67 -16.34
C PRO A 259 -13.13 -14.80 -16.53
N LEU A 260 -13.25 -13.48 -16.42
CA LEU A 260 -12.11 -12.57 -16.61
C LEU A 260 -11.17 -12.53 -15.39
N ALA A 261 -11.69 -12.85 -14.20
CA ALA A 261 -10.94 -13.02 -12.96
C ALA A 261 -11.71 -13.95 -12.00
N HIS A 262 -11.09 -14.40 -10.91
CA HIS A 262 -11.81 -14.97 -9.77
C HIS A 262 -12.11 -13.88 -8.73
N TRP A 263 -12.92 -12.90 -9.16
CA TRP A 263 -13.23 -11.66 -8.45
C TRP A 263 -13.47 -11.87 -6.95
N ARG A 264 -12.84 -11.02 -6.15
CA ARG A 264 -13.08 -10.89 -4.72
C ARG A 264 -14.50 -10.40 -4.44
N PHE A 265 -15.08 -10.84 -3.34
CA PHE A 265 -16.44 -10.55 -2.91
C PHE A 265 -16.49 -10.44 -1.38
N ALA A 266 -17.65 -10.07 -0.84
CA ALA A 266 -17.95 -10.22 0.58
C ALA A 266 -19.00 -11.32 0.78
N GLU A 267 -18.91 -12.13 1.85
CA GLU A 267 -19.85 -13.22 2.14
C GLU A 267 -20.34 -13.15 3.59
N THR A 268 -21.61 -13.49 3.82
CA THR A 268 -22.13 -13.78 5.16
C THR A 268 -23.15 -14.91 5.14
N ARG A 269 -23.31 -15.55 6.29
CA ARG A 269 -24.14 -16.75 6.53
C ARG A 269 -24.90 -16.54 7.83
N PRO A 270 -26.25 -16.52 7.84
CA PRO A 270 -27.02 -16.31 9.06
C PRO A 270 -26.77 -17.43 10.06
N THR A 271 -26.28 -17.10 11.26
CA THR A 271 -26.07 -18.06 12.35
C THR A 271 -27.37 -18.67 12.88
N GLU A 272 -28.51 -18.00 12.72
CA GLU A 272 -29.83 -18.45 13.20
C GLU A 272 -30.63 -19.24 12.15
N MET A 273 -29.98 -19.77 11.12
CA MET A 273 -30.59 -20.70 10.16
C MET A 273 -29.95 -22.09 10.18
N GLU A 274 -29.92 -22.70 11.38
CA GLU A 274 -30.24 -24.13 11.52
C GLU A 274 -31.67 -24.35 11.02
N THR A 275 -31.81 -24.40 9.71
CA THR A 275 -33.10 -24.50 9.03
C THR A 275 -33.67 -25.90 9.23
N GLU A 276 -34.86 -25.97 9.85
CA GLU A 276 -35.62 -27.21 10.07
C GLU A 276 -35.85 -28.01 8.77
N PHE A 277 -35.74 -27.32 7.64
CA PHE A 277 -35.76 -27.78 6.25
C PHE A 277 -34.61 -28.73 5.82
N ARG A 278 -33.66 -29.08 6.70
CA ARG A 278 -32.66 -30.15 6.45
C ARG A 278 -33.31 -31.55 6.42
N THR A 279 -34.07 -31.81 5.36
CA THR A 279 -34.71 -33.11 5.11
C THR A 279 -33.65 -34.21 4.93
N LYS A 280 -33.85 -35.37 5.57
CA LYS A 280 -32.87 -36.49 5.63
C LYS A 280 -32.53 -37.16 4.29
N ASN A 281 -33.01 -36.62 3.16
CA ASN A 281 -32.88 -37.19 1.81
C ASN A 281 -32.45 -36.14 0.76
N ALA A 282 -32.06 -34.95 1.21
CA ALA A 282 -31.55 -33.87 0.38
C ALA A 282 -30.20 -33.38 0.91
N VAL A 283 -29.45 -32.70 0.06
CA VAL A 283 -28.27 -31.91 0.47
C VAL A 283 -28.56 -30.46 0.13
N ASP A 284 -28.48 -29.58 1.12
CA ASP A 284 -28.84 -28.15 1.02
C ASP A 284 -27.67 -27.31 1.56
N THR A 285 -27.22 -26.35 0.75
CA THR A 285 -26.14 -25.42 1.10
C THR A 285 -26.52 -24.42 2.19
N GLY A 286 -27.82 -24.26 2.46
CA GLY A 286 -28.35 -23.15 3.24
C GLY A 286 -28.23 -21.81 2.51
N ASP A 287 -28.66 -20.75 3.21
CA ASP A 287 -28.66 -19.39 2.70
C ASP A 287 -27.28 -18.74 2.83
N VAL A 288 -26.70 -18.34 1.69
CA VAL A 288 -25.38 -17.71 1.62
C VAL A 288 -25.53 -16.39 0.88
N TYR A 289 -25.34 -15.28 1.59
CA TYR A 289 -25.43 -13.94 1.03
C TYR A 289 -24.05 -13.49 0.55
N ARG A 290 -23.97 -13.09 -0.71
CA ARG A 290 -22.72 -12.61 -1.34
C ARG A 290 -22.94 -11.25 -1.97
N ALA A 291 -22.04 -10.32 -1.68
CA ALA A 291 -22.04 -8.97 -2.24
C ALA A 291 -20.89 -8.79 -3.24
N MET A 292 -21.20 -8.16 -4.37
CA MET A 292 -20.23 -7.88 -5.43
C MET A 292 -19.56 -6.52 -5.18
N LEU A 293 -18.27 -6.41 -5.49
CA LEU A 293 -17.49 -5.19 -5.27
C LEU A 293 -17.56 -4.28 -6.53
N PRO A 294 -18.04 -3.02 -6.45
CA PRO A 294 -18.28 -2.15 -7.61
C PRO A 294 -17.00 -1.50 -8.17
N TYR A 295 -16.02 -2.34 -8.51
CA TYR A 295 -14.71 -1.92 -9.04
C TYR A 295 -14.30 -2.84 -10.19
N SER A 296 -14.06 -2.25 -11.36
CA SER A 296 -13.52 -2.96 -12.53
C SER A 296 -12.04 -3.31 -12.37
N ASN A 297 -11.24 -2.41 -11.77
CA ASN A 297 -9.83 -2.64 -11.46
C ASN A 297 -9.67 -3.74 -10.39
N ALA A 298 -8.70 -4.63 -10.56
CA ALA A 298 -8.34 -5.63 -9.56
C ALA A 298 -7.64 -5.02 -8.34
N GLU A 299 -6.80 -4.00 -8.54
CA GLU A 299 -6.09 -3.30 -7.47
C GLU A 299 -7.06 -2.73 -6.43
N ASP A 300 -8.11 -2.03 -6.86
CA ASP A 300 -9.18 -1.51 -6.03
C ASP A 300 -9.88 -2.60 -5.19
N ARG A 301 -9.99 -3.83 -5.69
CA ARG A 301 -10.63 -4.97 -4.98
C ARG A 301 -9.69 -5.64 -4.00
N ILE A 302 -8.43 -5.89 -4.39
CA ILE A 302 -7.46 -6.57 -3.52
C ILE A 302 -7.00 -5.69 -2.37
N THR A 303 -6.93 -4.38 -2.57
CA THR A 303 -6.56 -3.41 -1.52
C THR A 303 -7.68 -3.10 -0.53
N LEU A 304 -8.95 -3.38 -0.86
CA LEU A 304 -10.11 -3.00 -0.04
C LEU A 304 -10.06 -3.64 1.36
N GLU A 305 -10.08 -2.82 2.42
CA GLU A 305 -10.15 -3.23 3.84
C GLU A 305 -11.49 -2.85 4.50
N TYR A 306 -12.13 -1.76 4.05
CA TYR A 306 -13.45 -1.31 4.49
C TYR A 306 -14.29 -0.80 3.32
N TYR A 307 -15.58 -1.13 3.32
CA TYR A 307 -16.59 -0.59 2.41
C TYR A 307 -17.88 -0.32 3.19
N GLU A 308 -18.48 0.84 2.97
CA GLU A 308 -19.78 1.22 3.53
C GLU A 308 -20.60 1.98 2.47
N GLY A 309 -21.83 1.54 2.24
CA GLY A 309 -22.73 2.11 1.25
C GLY A 309 -23.55 1.05 0.52
N PRO A 310 -24.31 1.42 -0.52
CA PRO A 310 -25.04 0.45 -1.31
C PRO A 310 -24.10 -0.55 -2.01
N ALA A 311 -24.51 -1.82 -2.09
CA ALA A 311 -23.89 -2.84 -2.93
C ALA A 311 -24.96 -3.79 -3.49
N VAL A 312 -24.65 -4.48 -4.58
CA VAL A 312 -25.52 -5.56 -5.09
C VAL A 312 -25.25 -6.83 -4.29
N VAL A 313 -26.29 -7.33 -3.62
CA VAL A 313 -26.25 -8.58 -2.83
C VAL A 313 -27.19 -9.60 -3.47
N ILE A 314 -26.71 -10.84 -3.57
CA ILE A 314 -27.52 -12.01 -3.93
C ILE A 314 -27.57 -12.98 -2.76
N ASN A 315 -28.73 -13.62 -2.55
CA ASN A 315 -28.82 -14.82 -1.74
C ASN A 315 -28.69 -16.04 -2.65
N GLN A 316 -27.78 -16.95 -2.31
CA GLN A 316 -27.54 -18.18 -3.04
C GLN A 316 -27.81 -19.39 -2.15
N ARG A 317 -28.91 -20.08 -2.42
CA ARG A 317 -29.24 -21.37 -1.84
C ARG A 317 -29.42 -22.40 -2.94
N THR A 318 -28.93 -23.61 -2.73
CA THR A 318 -29.08 -24.72 -3.66
C THR A 318 -29.33 -25.99 -2.88
N ALA A 319 -30.35 -26.74 -3.27
CA ALA A 319 -30.70 -28.01 -2.63
C ALA A 319 -30.95 -29.12 -3.66
N CYS A 320 -30.32 -30.27 -3.46
CA CYS A 320 -30.35 -31.41 -4.36
C CYS A 320 -31.13 -32.59 -3.77
N PHE A 321 -32.09 -33.11 -4.53
CA PHE A 321 -33.05 -34.15 -4.15
C PHE A 321 -33.05 -35.30 -5.15
N ARG A 322 -33.30 -36.51 -4.64
CA ARG A 322 -33.37 -37.74 -5.45
C ARG A 322 -34.66 -37.83 -6.30
N PRO A 323 -34.58 -37.89 -7.65
CA PRO A 323 -35.76 -38.03 -8.50
C PRO A 323 -36.37 -39.44 -8.40
N SER A 324 -37.69 -39.52 -8.59
CA SER A 324 -38.40 -40.76 -8.94
C SER A 324 -38.69 -40.73 -10.44
N PHE A 325 -38.42 -41.82 -11.17
CA PHE A 325 -38.65 -41.91 -12.61
C PHE A 325 -39.84 -42.82 -12.91
N ASP A 326 -40.81 -42.31 -13.69
CA ASP A 326 -42.04 -43.03 -14.03
C ASP A 326 -42.01 -43.56 -15.48
N LYS A 327 -41.36 -42.81 -16.38
CA LYS A 327 -41.09 -43.21 -17.77
C LYS A 327 -39.64 -42.89 -18.11
N ILE A 328 -38.98 -43.81 -18.80
CA ILE A 328 -37.60 -43.64 -19.24
C ILE A 328 -37.37 -44.36 -20.57
N SER A 329 -36.69 -43.69 -21.49
CA SER A 329 -35.95 -44.32 -22.57
C SER A 329 -34.54 -43.71 -22.64
N ILE A 330 -33.58 -44.57 -22.98
CA ILE A 330 -32.25 -44.15 -23.40
C ILE A 330 -32.19 -44.45 -24.89
N GLU A 331 -31.95 -43.42 -25.69
CA GLU A 331 -32.02 -43.46 -27.15
C GLU A 331 -30.73 -42.90 -27.76
N TYR A 332 -30.36 -43.33 -28.96
CA TYR A 332 -29.19 -42.83 -29.66
C TYR A 332 -29.66 -42.13 -30.94
N GLU A 333 -29.52 -40.82 -30.96
CA GLU A 333 -29.87 -40.01 -32.13
C GLU A 333 -28.70 -39.97 -33.12
N LEU A 334 -29.02 -40.08 -34.41
CA LEU A 334 -28.12 -39.73 -35.50
C LEU A 334 -28.68 -38.52 -36.24
N SER A 335 -27.76 -37.65 -36.64
CA SER A 335 -28.06 -36.39 -37.31
C SER A 335 -27.08 -36.19 -38.46
N ASP A 336 -27.59 -35.83 -39.64
CA ASP A 336 -26.80 -35.70 -40.88
C ASP A 336 -25.63 -34.70 -40.75
N GLY A 337 -25.74 -33.74 -39.83
CA GLY A 337 -24.72 -32.73 -39.53
C GLY A 337 -23.81 -33.05 -38.34
N SER A 338 -23.86 -34.26 -37.77
CA SER A 338 -23.11 -34.77 -36.60
C SER A 338 -23.31 -34.05 -35.24
N VAL A 339 -23.55 -32.73 -35.20
CA VAL A 339 -23.71 -31.89 -33.97
C VAL A 339 -24.52 -32.60 -32.88
N THR A 340 -25.75 -33.02 -33.21
CA THR A 340 -26.71 -33.63 -32.27
C THR A 340 -26.61 -35.16 -32.21
N SER A 341 -25.65 -35.80 -32.91
CA SER A 341 -25.52 -37.27 -32.89
C SER A 341 -24.95 -37.76 -31.56
N GLY A 342 -25.67 -38.61 -30.81
CA GLY A 342 -25.23 -39.06 -29.50
C GLY A 342 -26.29 -39.82 -28.71
N LEU A 343 -25.95 -40.15 -27.46
CA LEU A 343 -26.86 -40.82 -26.52
C LEU A 343 -27.67 -39.79 -25.73
N TYR A 344 -28.98 -39.99 -25.62
CA TYR A 344 -29.93 -39.11 -24.94
C TYR A 344 -30.75 -39.86 -23.91
N LEU A 345 -30.99 -39.20 -22.77
CA LEU A 345 -31.98 -39.57 -21.77
C LEU A 345 -33.29 -38.84 -22.09
N ASN A 346 -34.35 -39.59 -22.32
CA ASN A 346 -35.72 -39.08 -22.40
C ASN A 346 -36.50 -39.66 -21.22
N ALA A 347 -36.87 -38.82 -20.25
CA ALA A 347 -37.49 -39.30 -19.01
C ALA A 347 -38.58 -38.38 -18.47
N THR A 348 -39.55 -38.97 -17.77
CA THR A 348 -40.53 -38.28 -16.94
C THR A 348 -40.24 -38.58 -15.48
N TYR A 349 -40.13 -37.54 -14.65
CA TYR A 349 -39.70 -37.64 -13.27
C TYR A 349 -40.51 -36.75 -12.31
N ALA A 350 -40.52 -37.13 -11.04
CA ALA A 350 -41.16 -36.43 -9.92
C ALA A 350 -40.20 -36.37 -8.72
N VAL A 351 -40.33 -35.36 -7.86
CA VAL A 351 -39.46 -35.16 -6.68
C VAL A 351 -40.33 -35.04 -5.42
N LYS A 352 -40.17 -35.97 -4.48
CA LYS A 352 -41.04 -36.13 -3.30
C LYS A 352 -40.33 -35.67 -2.04
N GLY A 353 -41.03 -34.95 -1.15
CA GLY A 353 -40.42 -34.37 0.06
C GLY A 353 -39.69 -33.05 -0.22
N GLN A 354 -40.14 -32.31 -1.23
CA GLN A 354 -39.69 -30.95 -1.55
C GLN A 354 -40.61 -29.87 -0.96
N ASP A 355 -41.73 -30.28 -0.37
CA ASP A 355 -42.89 -29.43 -0.09
C ASP A 355 -42.58 -28.39 1.01
N ASP A 356 -41.66 -28.71 1.92
CA ASP A 356 -41.12 -27.76 2.90
C ASP A 356 -40.21 -26.69 2.25
N PHE A 357 -39.53 -27.05 1.15
CA PHE A 357 -38.52 -26.20 0.49
C PHE A 357 -39.10 -25.28 -0.60
N ILE A 358 -40.16 -25.73 -1.30
CA ILE A 358 -40.81 -25.02 -2.42
C ILE A 358 -42.23 -24.54 -2.05
N GLY A 359 -42.69 -24.85 -0.83
CA GLY A 359 -44.09 -24.67 -0.45
C GLY A 359 -45.00 -25.75 -1.05
N SER A 360 -46.32 -25.62 -0.85
CA SER A 360 -47.33 -26.64 -1.21
C SER A 360 -47.58 -26.81 -2.73
N ALA A 361 -46.62 -26.46 -3.57
CA ALA A 361 -46.62 -26.71 -5.01
C ALA A 361 -46.37 -28.20 -5.28
N GLN A 362 -47.47 -28.97 -5.34
CA GLN A 362 -47.47 -30.42 -5.62
C GLN A 362 -46.42 -30.82 -6.68
N SER A 363 -45.67 -31.90 -6.40
CA SER A 363 -44.69 -32.51 -7.31
C SER A 363 -45.33 -32.94 -8.64
N LYS A 364 -45.42 -32.01 -9.59
CA LYS A 364 -45.80 -32.27 -10.99
C LYS A 364 -44.73 -33.12 -11.68
N GLU A 365 -45.16 -34.07 -12.50
CA GLU A 365 -44.29 -34.76 -13.45
C GLU A 365 -43.60 -33.72 -14.36
N LYS A 366 -42.27 -33.60 -14.26
CA LYS A 366 -41.43 -32.86 -15.22
C LYS A 366 -40.89 -33.84 -16.26
N LYS A 367 -40.74 -33.38 -17.50
CA LYS A 367 -40.00 -34.09 -18.55
C LYS A 367 -38.57 -33.58 -18.61
N ILE A 368 -37.65 -34.45 -18.99
CA ILE A 368 -36.29 -34.10 -19.37
C ILE A 368 -35.90 -34.83 -20.65
N PHE A 369 -35.26 -34.11 -21.57
CA PHE A 369 -34.62 -34.65 -22.75
C PHE A 369 -33.20 -34.07 -22.82
N CYS A 370 -32.18 -34.89 -22.61
CA CYS A 370 -30.82 -34.39 -22.55
C CYS A 370 -29.74 -35.40 -22.93
N ARG A 371 -28.65 -34.90 -23.50
CA ARG A 371 -27.50 -35.70 -23.90
C ARG A 371 -26.70 -36.25 -22.70
N MET A 372 -26.33 -37.53 -22.79
CA MET A 372 -25.54 -38.26 -21.80
C MET A 372 -24.12 -38.54 -22.30
N HIS A 373 -23.20 -38.82 -21.37
CA HIS A 373 -21.90 -39.37 -21.73
C HIS A 373 -22.04 -40.85 -22.12
N ASN A 374 -21.56 -41.16 -23.32
CA ASN A 374 -21.50 -42.49 -23.91
C ASN A 374 -20.06 -42.97 -24.14
N GLN A 375 -19.07 -42.14 -23.81
CA GLN A 375 -17.65 -42.40 -24.03
C GLN A 375 -16.77 -41.58 -23.08
N TRP A 376 -15.89 -42.23 -22.32
CA TRP A 376 -14.85 -41.59 -21.51
C TRP A 376 -13.70 -42.56 -21.21
N ASN A 377 -12.51 -42.03 -20.87
CA ASN A 377 -11.33 -42.85 -20.56
C ASN A 377 -11.38 -43.34 -19.12
N THR A 378 -11.53 -44.65 -18.93
CA THR A 378 -11.48 -45.30 -17.60
C THR A 378 -10.12 -45.20 -16.92
N SER A 379 -9.06 -44.84 -17.65
CA SER A 379 -7.70 -44.66 -17.13
C SER A 379 -7.49 -43.31 -16.41
N HIS A 380 -8.50 -42.44 -16.35
CA HIS A 380 -8.48 -41.15 -15.65
C HIS A 380 -9.71 -41.08 -14.72
N PRO A 381 -9.67 -41.71 -13.53
CA PRO A 381 -10.83 -41.78 -12.63
C PRO A 381 -11.19 -40.42 -12.00
N ASP A 382 -10.24 -39.48 -11.96
CA ASP A 382 -10.40 -38.14 -11.38
C ASP A 382 -11.24 -37.15 -12.22
N VAL A 383 -12.11 -37.63 -13.13
CA VAL A 383 -13.09 -36.82 -13.91
C VAL A 383 -14.40 -37.58 -14.04
N ALA A 384 -15.47 -37.09 -13.43
CA ALA A 384 -16.78 -37.74 -13.49
C ALA A 384 -17.50 -37.44 -14.83
N PRO A 385 -18.12 -38.42 -15.51
CA PRO A 385 -18.83 -38.23 -16.78
C PRO A 385 -20.23 -37.63 -16.58
N VAL A 386 -20.26 -36.38 -16.10
CA VAL A 386 -21.47 -35.65 -15.70
C VAL A 386 -21.99 -34.74 -16.81
N SER A 387 -23.30 -34.82 -17.06
CA SER A 387 -24.10 -33.85 -17.79
C SER A 387 -24.99 -33.06 -16.83
N LEU A 388 -25.08 -31.74 -17.01
CA LEU A 388 -26.15 -30.91 -16.44
C LEU A 388 -27.26 -30.76 -17.48
N CYS A 389 -28.44 -31.29 -17.18
CA CYS A 389 -29.61 -31.26 -18.03
C CYS A 389 -30.57 -30.14 -17.63
N SER A 390 -30.94 -29.29 -18.58
CA SER A 390 -31.89 -28.19 -18.42
C SER A 390 -33.30 -28.63 -18.84
N GLY A 391 -34.29 -28.53 -17.94
CA GLY A 391 -35.69 -28.81 -18.26
C GLY A 391 -36.42 -27.64 -18.93
N GLU A 392 -37.71 -27.82 -19.24
CA GLU A 392 -38.60 -26.70 -19.60
C GLU A 392 -38.70 -25.71 -18.42
N PHE A 393 -38.60 -24.41 -18.72
CA PHE A 393 -38.68 -23.33 -17.72
C PHE A 393 -40.04 -23.34 -17.01
N GLY A 394 -40.02 -23.43 -15.68
CA GLY A 394 -41.20 -23.25 -14.85
C GLY A 394 -41.44 -21.78 -14.51
N THR A 395 -42.70 -21.34 -14.51
CA THR A 395 -43.06 -20.03 -13.94
C THR A 395 -42.74 -20.01 -12.44
N VAL A 396 -41.74 -19.22 -12.05
CA VAL A 396 -41.30 -19.07 -10.65
C VAL A 396 -42.42 -18.43 -9.83
N PRO A 397 -42.94 -19.06 -8.75
CA PRO A 397 -43.99 -18.46 -7.94
C PRO A 397 -43.48 -17.21 -7.19
N ILE A 398 -44.23 -16.11 -7.25
CA ILE A 398 -43.88 -14.84 -6.57
C ILE A 398 -44.33 -14.86 -5.10
N GLU A 399 -45.32 -15.67 -4.77
CA GLU A 399 -45.82 -15.89 -3.40
C GLU A 399 -45.88 -17.40 -3.16
N ASN A 400 -45.03 -17.90 -2.26
CA ASN A 400 -44.79 -19.34 -2.09
C ASN A 400 -44.75 -19.80 -0.61
N GLY A 401 -45.14 -18.92 0.32
CA GLY A 401 -45.07 -19.15 1.77
C GLY A 401 -43.66 -19.00 2.37
N THR A 402 -42.63 -19.47 1.69
CA THR A 402 -41.21 -19.31 2.08
C THR A 402 -40.70 -17.90 1.74
N GLN A 403 -40.17 -17.15 2.72
CA GLN A 403 -39.57 -15.82 2.52
C GLN A 403 -38.06 -15.81 2.79
N ASN A 404 -37.31 -15.07 1.97
CA ASN A 404 -35.90 -14.75 2.19
C ASN A 404 -35.78 -13.71 3.31
N PRO A 405 -35.12 -14.02 4.45
CA PRO A 405 -35.21 -13.20 5.65
C PRO A 405 -34.59 -11.80 5.53
N LEU A 406 -33.67 -11.57 4.57
CA LEU A 406 -33.09 -10.24 4.35
C LEU A 406 -33.86 -9.39 3.32
N SER A 407 -34.50 -10.00 2.31
CA SER A 407 -35.24 -9.23 1.28
C SER A 407 -36.75 -9.14 1.52
N GLY A 408 -37.32 -10.05 2.33
CA GLY A 408 -38.77 -10.20 2.52
C GLY A 408 -39.54 -10.74 1.30
N TRP A 409 -38.86 -10.98 0.17
CA TRP A 409 -39.44 -11.59 -1.03
C TRP A 409 -39.50 -13.11 -0.88
N ALA A 410 -40.41 -13.76 -1.61
CA ALA A 410 -40.42 -15.21 -1.69
C ALA A 410 -39.18 -15.75 -2.44
N TYR A 411 -38.74 -16.96 -2.09
CA TYR A 411 -37.69 -17.63 -2.84
C TYR A 411 -38.15 -18.01 -4.25
N GLY A 412 -37.41 -17.55 -5.26
CA GLY A 412 -37.50 -18.11 -6.59
C GLY A 412 -36.58 -19.32 -6.75
N PHE A 413 -37.14 -20.50 -7.03
CA PHE A 413 -36.38 -21.73 -7.31
C PHE A 413 -36.78 -22.33 -8.66
N ASP A 414 -35.81 -22.84 -9.44
CA ASP A 414 -36.05 -23.79 -10.53
C ASP A 414 -34.96 -24.86 -10.57
N SER A 415 -35.23 -25.94 -11.30
CA SER A 415 -34.50 -27.21 -11.20
C SER A 415 -33.64 -27.51 -12.42
N VAL A 416 -32.38 -27.87 -12.19
CA VAL A 416 -31.54 -28.62 -13.15
C VAL A 416 -31.44 -30.08 -12.71
N MET A 417 -31.21 -31.00 -13.64
CA MET A 417 -30.90 -32.40 -13.32
C MET A 417 -29.44 -32.68 -13.64
N LEU A 418 -28.64 -33.11 -12.66
CA LEU A 418 -27.31 -33.66 -12.91
C LEU A 418 -27.44 -35.16 -13.18
N VAL A 419 -26.79 -35.62 -14.25
CA VAL A 419 -26.75 -37.04 -14.62
C VAL A 419 -25.30 -37.47 -14.82
N SER A 420 -24.81 -38.35 -13.94
CA SER A 420 -23.50 -38.99 -14.05
C SER A 420 -23.63 -40.34 -14.75
N SER A 421 -22.87 -40.56 -15.81
CA SER A 421 -23.05 -41.74 -16.67
C SER A 421 -22.26 -42.96 -16.17
N GLY A 422 -22.94 -44.09 -15.98
CA GLY A 422 -22.38 -45.31 -15.40
C GLY A 422 -21.75 -46.26 -16.42
N PRO A 423 -20.92 -47.24 -15.99
CA PRO A 423 -20.12 -48.08 -16.89
C PRO A 423 -20.90 -48.81 -17.99
N ALA A 424 -22.19 -49.11 -17.80
CA ALA A 424 -23.00 -49.76 -18.84
C ALA A 424 -23.21 -48.90 -20.11
N LEU A 425 -22.98 -47.59 -20.04
CA LEU A 425 -23.12 -46.64 -21.16
C LEU A 425 -21.81 -46.33 -21.90
N ASN A 426 -20.65 -46.66 -21.32
CA ASN A 426 -19.36 -46.36 -21.96
C ASN A 426 -19.13 -47.26 -23.19
N GLY A 427 -18.68 -46.67 -24.29
CA GLY A 427 -18.43 -47.35 -25.56
C GLY A 427 -19.67 -47.57 -26.44
N ILE A 428 -20.80 -46.93 -26.15
CA ILE A 428 -21.97 -46.93 -27.06
C ILE A 428 -21.69 -45.92 -28.19
N LEU A 429 -21.09 -46.42 -29.27
CA LEU A 429 -20.58 -45.63 -30.40
C LEU A 429 -21.24 -46.05 -31.72
N PRO A 430 -21.45 -45.12 -32.67
CA PRO A 430 -22.05 -45.42 -33.96
C PRO A 430 -21.11 -46.28 -34.82
N MET A 431 -21.64 -47.31 -35.46
CA MET A 431 -20.84 -48.19 -36.33
C MET A 431 -20.94 -47.76 -37.79
N ALA A 432 -19.82 -47.80 -38.51
CA ALA A 432 -19.82 -47.55 -39.96
C ALA A 432 -20.50 -48.70 -40.72
N ASN A 433 -21.47 -48.37 -41.57
CA ASN A 433 -22.16 -49.35 -42.39
C ASN A 433 -21.22 -49.90 -43.48
N SER A 434 -20.96 -51.21 -43.44
CA SER A 434 -20.02 -51.90 -44.34
C SER A 434 -20.35 -51.82 -45.84
N LYS A 435 -21.56 -51.37 -46.22
CA LYS A 435 -21.97 -51.18 -47.62
C LYS A 435 -22.01 -49.73 -48.09
N THR A 436 -22.10 -48.76 -47.17
CA THR A 436 -22.32 -47.34 -47.53
C THR A 436 -21.34 -46.37 -46.89
N GLY A 437 -20.48 -46.82 -45.96
CA GLY A 437 -19.53 -45.99 -45.22
C GLY A 437 -20.18 -45.03 -44.21
N LYS A 438 -21.50 -44.80 -44.28
CA LYS A 438 -22.22 -43.90 -43.37
C LYS A 438 -22.31 -44.47 -41.95
N PRO A 439 -22.31 -43.62 -40.90
CA PRO A 439 -22.59 -44.07 -39.54
C PRO A 439 -24.01 -44.63 -39.44
N THR A 440 -24.17 -45.65 -38.61
CA THR A 440 -25.46 -46.25 -38.24
C THR A 440 -25.58 -46.31 -36.71
N ALA A 441 -26.80 -46.11 -36.21
CA ALA A 441 -27.04 -46.00 -34.78
C ALA A 441 -26.70 -47.34 -34.09
N PRO A 442 -26.01 -47.31 -32.93
CA PRO A 442 -25.73 -48.53 -32.19
C PRO A 442 -27.02 -49.17 -31.70
N GLU A 443 -27.15 -50.51 -31.80
CA GLU A 443 -28.29 -51.18 -31.19
C GLU A 443 -28.18 -51.07 -29.66
N ILE A 444 -29.13 -50.35 -29.05
CA ILE A 444 -29.16 -50.19 -27.60
C ILE A 444 -29.50 -51.52 -26.95
N ARG A 445 -28.49 -52.03 -26.22
CA ARG A 445 -28.51 -53.17 -25.28
C ARG A 445 -29.87 -53.34 -24.64
N LYS A 446 -30.46 -54.54 -24.74
CA LYS A 446 -31.82 -54.84 -24.25
C LYS A 446 -31.92 -54.67 -22.72
N GLU A 447 -30.78 -54.79 -22.06
CA GLU A 447 -30.50 -54.67 -20.64
C GLU A 447 -30.68 -53.22 -20.14
N LEU A 448 -30.49 -52.23 -21.01
CA LEU A 448 -30.77 -50.80 -20.76
C LEU A 448 -32.26 -50.43 -20.93
N ARG A 449 -33.07 -51.33 -21.52
CA ARG A 449 -34.53 -51.10 -21.69
C ARG A 449 -35.35 -51.54 -20.48
N LYS A 450 -34.71 -52.08 -19.43
CA LYS A 450 -35.33 -52.55 -18.18
C LYS A 450 -34.45 -52.19 -16.99
N LEU A 451 -34.41 -50.90 -16.67
CA LEU A 451 -33.63 -50.36 -15.55
C LEU A 451 -34.33 -50.61 -14.21
N LYS A 452 -33.53 -50.84 -13.17
CA LYS A 452 -33.93 -50.88 -11.75
C LYS A 452 -33.39 -49.63 -11.07
N PHE A 453 -34.21 -48.96 -10.27
CA PHE A 453 -33.80 -47.75 -9.55
C PHE A 453 -33.56 -48.04 -8.06
N LEU A 454 -32.44 -47.53 -7.55
CA LEU A 454 -32.10 -47.51 -6.13
C LEU A 454 -31.92 -46.04 -5.70
N GLN A 455 -32.41 -45.69 -4.53
CA GLN A 455 -32.28 -44.35 -3.97
C GLN A 455 -31.17 -44.35 -2.90
N ASP A 456 -30.21 -43.43 -3.03
CA ASP A 456 -28.97 -43.38 -2.27
C ASP A 456 -28.60 -41.92 -1.97
N GLY A 457 -28.91 -41.46 -0.75
CA GLY A 457 -28.82 -40.05 -0.37
C GLY A 457 -29.70 -39.15 -1.24
N SER A 458 -29.10 -38.11 -1.82
CA SER A 458 -29.71 -37.21 -2.81
C SER A 458 -29.72 -37.76 -4.24
N TRP A 459 -29.13 -38.93 -4.50
CA TRP A 459 -29.04 -39.52 -5.83
C TRP A 459 -30.03 -40.68 -6.03
N THR A 460 -30.49 -40.86 -7.27
CA THR A 460 -31.16 -42.06 -7.75
C THR A 460 -30.25 -42.77 -8.74
N LYS A 461 -29.82 -43.98 -8.38
CA LYS A 461 -28.93 -44.84 -9.17
C LYS A 461 -29.75 -45.80 -10.01
N ALA A 462 -29.51 -45.83 -11.31
CA ALA A 462 -30.16 -46.72 -12.26
C ALA A 462 -29.21 -47.87 -12.62
N TYR A 463 -29.69 -49.10 -12.47
CA TYR A 463 -28.96 -50.33 -12.79
C TYR A 463 -29.63 -51.07 -13.95
N THR A 464 -28.82 -51.70 -14.80
CA THR A 464 -29.27 -52.68 -15.81
C THR A 464 -29.94 -53.89 -15.16
N ALA A 465 -30.62 -54.71 -15.98
CA ALA A 465 -31.16 -56.00 -15.54
C ALA A 465 -30.13 -56.86 -14.78
N ASP A 466 -28.87 -56.85 -15.26
CA ASP A 466 -27.73 -57.63 -14.78
C ASP A 466 -27.01 -57.03 -13.56
N GLY A 467 -27.44 -55.86 -13.08
CA GLY A 467 -26.87 -55.18 -11.91
C GLY A 467 -25.67 -54.28 -12.19
N VAL A 468 -25.29 -54.05 -13.45
CA VAL A 468 -24.29 -53.03 -13.82
C VAL A 468 -24.93 -51.64 -13.76
N GLU A 469 -24.27 -50.67 -13.14
CA GLU A 469 -24.71 -49.27 -13.06
C GLU A 469 -24.77 -48.63 -14.46
N ALA A 470 -25.92 -48.03 -14.77
CA ALA A 470 -26.20 -47.33 -16.02
C ALA A 470 -26.03 -45.82 -15.88
N PHE A 471 -26.58 -45.20 -14.83
CA PHE A 471 -26.34 -43.79 -14.51
C PHE A 471 -26.83 -43.45 -13.10
N ASN A 472 -26.35 -42.34 -12.55
CA ASN A 472 -26.85 -41.74 -11.31
C ASN A 472 -27.43 -40.35 -11.62
N ALA A 473 -28.61 -40.02 -11.11
CA ALA A 473 -29.26 -38.72 -11.32
C ALA A 473 -29.68 -38.05 -10.00
N THR A 474 -29.54 -36.73 -9.92
CA THR A 474 -30.06 -35.85 -8.85
C THR A 474 -30.72 -34.62 -9.46
N VAL A 475 -31.75 -34.08 -8.82
CA VAL A 475 -32.44 -32.86 -9.23
C VAL A 475 -32.12 -31.76 -8.22
N CYS A 476 -31.51 -30.68 -8.70
CA CYS A 476 -31.00 -29.59 -7.87
C CYS A 476 -31.78 -28.31 -8.15
N TYR A 477 -32.43 -27.79 -7.11
CA TYR A 477 -33.13 -26.52 -7.14
C TYR A 477 -32.15 -25.41 -6.80
N ILE A 478 -31.99 -24.48 -7.73
CA ILE A 478 -31.08 -23.33 -7.62
C ILE A 478 -31.93 -22.09 -7.36
N SER A 479 -31.56 -21.29 -6.36
CA SER A 479 -32.25 -20.03 -6.08
C SER A 479 -31.99 -19.00 -7.19
N GLN A 480 -33.00 -18.66 -7.98
CA GLN A 480 -32.97 -17.60 -9.01
C GLN A 480 -33.13 -16.19 -8.43
N ASN A 481 -32.76 -15.97 -7.16
CA ASN A 481 -33.03 -14.71 -6.46
C ASN A 481 -32.55 -13.52 -7.30
N LEU A 482 -33.46 -12.58 -7.56
CA LEU A 482 -33.11 -11.37 -8.31
C LEU A 482 -32.07 -10.58 -7.49
N PRO A 483 -31.00 -10.07 -8.14
CA PRO A 483 -30.03 -9.23 -7.44
C PRO A 483 -30.73 -7.96 -6.95
N HIS A 484 -30.56 -7.62 -5.67
CA HIS A 484 -31.08 -6.38 -5.09
C HIS A 484 -29.93 -5.54 -4.55
N ARG A 485 -30.12 -4.22 -4.51
CA ARG A 485 -29.18 -3.30 -3.88
C ARG A 485 -29.55 -3.20 -2.40
N PHE A 486 -28.58 -3.41 -1.52
CA PHE A 486 -28.73 -3.19 -0.08
C PHE A 486 -27.67 -2.19 0.38
N ASN A 487 -27.96 -1.39 1.41
CA ASN A 487 -26.87 -0.76 2.14
C ASN A 487 -26.09 -1.83 2.90
N VAL A 488 -24.77 -1.83 2.81
CA VAL A 488 -23.93 -2.86 3.44
C VAL A 488 -22.69 -2.23 4.09
N THR A 489 -22.12 -2.97 5.02
CA THR A 489 -20.76 -2.74 5.53
C THR A 489 -19.94 -4.00 5.23
N MET A 490 -18.74 -3.84 4.66
CA MET A 490 -17.83 -4.96 4.37
C MET A 490 -16.46 -4.71 4.99
N ASN A 491 -15.95 -5.67 5.75
CA ASN A 491 -14.71 -5.53 6.52
C ASN A 491 -13.71 -6.65 6.18
N GLY A 492 -12.42 -6.33 6.18
CA GLY A 492 -11.38 -7.35 6.05
C GLY A 492 -9.97 -6.78 6.02
N ARG A 493 -9.07 -7.45 5.29
CA ARG A 493 -7.69 -7.04 5.07
C ARG A 493 -7.37 -7.06 3.58
N ALA A 494 -6.37 -6.31 3.16
CA ALA A 494 -5.87 -6.39 1.80
C ALA A 494 -5.28 -7.79 1.51
N VAL A 495 -5.32 -8.20 0.24
CA VAL A 495 -4.76 -9.47 -0.24
C VAL A 495 -3.75 -9.20 -1.36
N ALA A 496 -2.76 -10.07 -1.52
CA ALA A 496 -1.69 -9.88 -2.51
C ALA A 496 -2.18 -10.00 -3.97
N ALA A 497 -3.19 -10.85 -4.21
CA ALA A 497 -3.82 -11.06 -5.51
C ALA A 497 -5.23 -11.66 -5.34
N GLU A 498 -6.04 -11.60 -6.39
CA GLU A 498 -7.20 -12.51 -6.54
C GLU A 498 -6.70 -13.89 -7.00
N PRO A 499 -7.44 -14.99 -6.77
CA PRO A 499 -7.02 -16.32 -7.21
C PRO A 499 -6.72 -16.38 -8.71
N GLU A 500 -5.53 -16.88 -9.06
CA GLU A 500 -5.22 -17.23 -10.44
C GLU A 500 -6.09 -18.40 -10.93
N PHE A 501 -6.29 -18.47 -12.24
CA PHE A 501 -6.93 -19.61 -12.90
C PHE A 501 -6.15 -20.91 -12.71
N LEU A 502 -6.80 -22.05 -12.94
CA LEU A 502 -6.14 -23.35 -12.86
C LEU A 502 -5.10 -23.49 -13.99
N ALA A 503 -3.82 -23.50 -13.61
CA ALA A 503 -2.69 -23.42 -14.54
C ALA A 503 -2.62 -24.60 -15.53
N GLU A 504 -3.05 -25.80 -15.12
CA GLU A 504 -3.02 -27.00 -15.96
C GLU A 504 -4.41 -27.59 -16.25
N TRP A 505 -4.96 -27.17 -17.38
CA TRP A 505 -5.99 -27.87 -18.17
C TRP A 505 -5.65 -29.35 -18.47
N SER A 506 -4.40 -29.76 -18.26
CA SER A 506 -3.91 -31.14 -18.27
C SER A 506 -4.62 -32.03 -17.25
N SER A 507 -5.03 -31.46 -16.12
CA SER A 507 -5.76 -32.12 -15.05
C SER A 507 -6.88 -31.22 -14.58
N LEU A 508 -8.14 -31.55 -14.93
CA LEU A 508 -9.31 -30.89 -14.34
C LEU A 508 -9.27 -30.98 -12.79
N THR A 509 -8.58 -31.99 -12.25
CA THR A 509 -8.25 -32.21 -10.84
C THR A 509 -6.81 -31.82 -10.51
N ALA A 510 -6.54 -30.51 -10.49
CA ALA A 510 -5.23 -29.92 -10.19
C ALA A 510 -4.89 -30.00 -8.68
N LYS A 511 -4.42 -31.16 -8.22
CA LYS A 511 -4.02 -31.46 -6.81
C LYS A 511 -2.75 -30.73 -6.32
N GLY A 512 -2.48 -29.52 -6.80
CA GLY A 512 -1.35 -28.68 -6.37
C GLY A 512 -1.50 -27.23 -6.82
N ASN A 513 -1.26 -26.28 -5.91
CA ASN A 513 -1.37 -24.80 -6.03
C ASN A 513 -2.73 -24.21 -6.48
N GLY A 514 -3.57 -24.93 -7.23
CA GLY A 514 -4.87 -24.44 -7.73
C GLY A 514 -5.99 -24.32 -6.69
N THR A 515 -5.73 -24.61 -5.41
CA THR A 515 -6.75 -24.64 -4.34
C THR A 515 -7.28 -23.25 -3.96
N SER A 516 -6.61 -22.17 -4.34
CA SER A 516 -7.00 -20.79 -3.97
C SER A 516 -8.43 -20.41 -4.41
N ILE A 517 -8.88 -20.90 -5.57
CA ILE A 517 -10.27 -20.70 -6.05
C ILE A 517 -11.27 -21.43 -5.15
N LEU A 518 -10.95 -22.65 -4.72
CA LEU A 518 -11.78 -23.51 -3.87
C LEU A 518 -11.85 -22.93 -2.45
N GLN A 519 -10.71 -22.51 -1.91
CA GLN A 519 -10.58 -21.82 -0.63
C GLN A 519 -11.40 -20.52 -0.63
N GLN A 520 -11.30 -19.67 -1.65
CA GLN A 520 -12.12 -18.46 -1.77
C GLN A 520 -13.63 -18.76 -1.69
N LEU A 521 -14.07 -19.90 -2.23
CA LEU A 521 -15.47 -20.36 -2.22
C LEU A 521 -15.90 -21.06 -0.90
N GLY A 522 -14.97 -21.32 0.02
CA GLY A 522 -15.24 -21.97 1.31
C GLY A 522 -15.15 -23.50 1.27
N ILE A 523 -14.25 -24.04 0.44
CA ILE A 523 -13.93 -25.46 0.30
C ILE A 523 -12.53 -25.70 0.91
N GLY A 524 -12.35 -26.81 1.63
CA GLY A 524 -11.10 -27.17 2.30
C GLY A 524 -10.70 -26.30 3.51
N ILE A 525 -11.45 -25.23 3.81
CA ILE A 525 -11.25 -24.29 4.93
C ILE A 525 -12.61 -23.99 5.58
N GLU A 526 -12.64 -23.65 6.88
CA GLU A 526 -13.87 -23.21 7.55
C GLU A 526 -14.53 -22.03 6.82
N SER A 527 -15.81 -22.17 6.46
CA SER A 527 -16.52 -21.17 5.67
C SER A 527 -16.67 -19.81 6.38
N SER A 528 -16.60 -19.79 7.70
CA SER A 528 -16.58 -18.58 8.55
C SER A 528 -15.29 -17.77 8.44
N ASN A 529 -14.16 -18.37 8.05
CA ASN A 529 -12.86 -17.72 8.06
C ASN A 529 -12.62 -16.88 6.78
N THR A 530 -13.36 -15.78 6.66
CA THR A 530 -13.29 -14.84 5.52
C THR A 530 -11.87 -14.36 5.21
N ARG A 531 -11.00 -14.26 6.23
CA ARG A 531 -9.60 -13.84 6.12
C ARG A 531 -8.73 -14.86 5.37
N GLU A 532 -8.75 -16.14 5.76
CA GLU A 532 -7.99 -17.19 5.05
C GLU A 532 -8.52 -17.45 3.64
N ARG A 533 -9.84 -17.24 3.46
CA ARG A 533 -10.50 -17.29 2.14
C ARG A 533 -10.18 -16.07 1.25
N GLY A 534 -9.49 -15.05 1.75
CA GLY A 534 -9.12 -13.85 1.00
C GLY A 534 -10.29 -12.93 0.61
N ILE A 535 -11.47 -13.11 1.20
CA ILE A 535 -12.68 -12.33 0.91
C ILE A 535 -12.88 -11.21 1.95
N LEU A 536 -14.07 -10.62 2.00
CA LEU A 536 -14.50 -9.70 3.05
C LEU A 536 -15.63 -10.34 3.88
N ASP A 537 -15.71 -9.98 5.16
CA ASP A 537 -16.92 -10.14 5.98
C ASP A 537 -18.02 -9.21 5.46
N LEU A 538 -19.28 -9.65 5.49
CA LEU A 538 -20.43 -8.90 4.97
C LEU A 538 -21.48 -8.68 6.05
N GLN A 539 -21.88 -7.43 6.23
CA GLN A 539 -23.00 -7.03 7.07
C GLN A 539 -24.02 -6.32 6.19
N VAL A 540 -25.22 -6.92 6.09
CA VAL A 540 -26.30 -6.44 5.23
C VAL A 540 -27.32 -5.70 6.07
N HIS A 541 -27.55 -4.41 5.79
CA HIS A 541 -28.51 -3.61 6.52
C HIS A 541 -29.94 -3.81 5.96
N SER A 542 -30.94 -3.69 6.82
CA SER A 542 -32.34 -3.93 6.48
C SER A 542 -32.89 -2.88 5.49
N GLY A 543 -33.65 -3.34 4.49
CA GLY A 543 -34.33 -2.46 3.52
C GLY A 543 -33.63 -2.42 2.16
N PRO A 544 -33.80 -3.46 1.32
CA PRO A 544 -33.31 -3.43 -0.06
C PRO A 544 -33.98 -2.32 -0.89
N GLU A 545 -33.18 -1.70 -1.77
CA GLU A 545 -33.69 -0.89 -2.87
C GLU A 545 -34.04 -1.81 -4.06
N PHE A 546 -35.31 -1.80 -4.46
CA PHE A 546 -35.84 -2.66 -5.50
C PHE A 546 -35.79 -1.98 -6.88
N TRP A 547 -34.99 -2.53 -7.80
CA TRP A 547 -34.96 -2.12 -9.23
C TRP A 547 -36.23 -2.49 -10.01
N VAL A 548 -37.14 -3.27 -9.42
CA VAL A 548 -38.52 -3.51 -9.91
C VAL A 548 -39.49 -3.29 -8.77
N ASN A 549 -40.59 -2.57 -9.03
CA ASN A 549 -41.69 -2.42 -8.08
C ASN A 549 -42.23 -3.82 -7.69
N PRO A 550 -42.28 -4.20 -6.39
CA PRO A 550 -42.77 -5.51 -5.95
C PRO A 550 -44.18 -5.89 -6.45
N LYS A 551 -44.99 -4.90 -6.85
CA LYS A 551 -46.36 -5.10 -7.38
C LYS A 551 -46.40 -5.38 -8.89
N ASP A 552 -45.31 -5.17 -9.63
CA ASP A 552 -45.24 -5.43 -11.07
C ASP A 552 -44.82 -6.89 -11.34
N THR A 553 -45.76 -7.81 -11.07
CA THR A 553 -45.54 -9.25 -11.22
C THR A 553 -45.13 -9.65 -12.64
N ALA A 554 -45.59 -8.92 -13.66
CA ALA A 554 -45.23 -9.17 -15.06
C ALA A 554 -43.77 -8.80 -15.36
N ARG A 555 -43.25 -7.69 -14.82
CA ARG A 555 -41.84 -7.33 -14.93
C ARG A 555 -40.95 -8.23 -14.07
N ILE A 556 -41.41 -8.66 -12.90
CA ILE A 556 -40.72 -9.64 -12.05
C ILE A 556 -40.56 -10.99 -12.78
N GLN A 557 -41.61 -11.53 -13.41
CA GLN A 557 -41.51 -12.77 -14.21
C GLN A 557 -40.53 -12.65 -15.38
N LYS A 558 -40.53 -11.51 -16.08
CA LYS A 558 -39.53 -11.24 -17.14
C LYS A 558 -38.11 -11.21 -16.59
N GLY A 559 -37.90 -10.63 -15.41
CA GLY A 559 -36.63 -10.62 -14.71
C GLY A 559 -36.13 -12.03 -14.38
N TYR A 560 -36.97 -12.87 -13.77
CA TYR A 560 -36.63 -14.27 -13.47
C TYR A 560 -36.31 -15.08 -14.73
N PHE A 561 -37.18 -15.02 -15.75
CA PHE A 561 -36.97 -15.71 -17.02
C PHE A 561 -35.63 -15.34 -17.67
N LEU A 562 -35.35 -14.04 -17.77
CA LEU A 562 -34.15 -13.53 -18.43
C LEU A 562 -32.87 -13.81 -17.60
N LEU A 563 -32.95 -13.79 -16.28
CA LEU A 563 -31.86 -14.21 -15.40
C LEU A 563 -31.56 -15.71 -15.57
N TRP A 564 -32.59 -16.57 -15.59
CA TRP A 564 -32.41 -18.02 -15.76
C TRP A 564 -31.86 -18.41 -17.12
N SER A 565 -32.37 -17.81 -18.21
CA SER A 565 -31.86 -18.05 -19.56
C SER A 565 -30.38 -17.69 -19.71
N THR A 566 -29.88 -16.78 -18.86
CA THR A 566 -28.47 -16.36 -18.81
C THR A 566 -27.63 -17.25 -17.89
N LEU A 567 -28.15 -17.62 -16.72
CA LEU A 567 -27.44 -18.45 -15.73
C LEU A 567 -27.29 -19.92 -16.15
N VAL A 568 -28.28 -20.51 -16.84
CA VAL A 568 -28.28 -21.94 -17.19
C VAL A 568 -28.07 -22.20 -18.68
N GLU A 569 -28.44 -21.25 -19.54
CA GLU A 569 -28.27 -21.25 -21.01
C GLU A 569 -28.81 -22.50 -21.73
N SER A 570 -29.81 -22.32 -22.60
CA SER A 570 -30.43 -23.43 -23.34
C SER A 570 -29.48 -24.07 -24.35
N SER A 571 -28.74 -25.10 -23.91
CA SER A 571 -27.90 -25.92 -24.77
C SER A 571 -28.69 -26.57 -25.90
N ALA A 572 -28.16 -26.50 -27.12
CA ALA A 572 -28.70 -27.18 -28.31
C ALA A 572 -28.73 -28.73 -28.20
N LEU A 573 -28.20 -29.29 -27.11
CA LEU A 573 -28.14 -30.73 -26.82
C LEU A 573 -28.89 -31.09 -25.52
N GLY A 574 -29.72 -30.18 -25.01
CA GLY A 574 -30.48 -30.31 -23.75
C GLY A 574 -29.61 -30.40 -22.49
N SER A 575 -28.28 -30.23 -22.63
CA SER A 575 -27.34 -30.33 -21.51
C SER A 575 -25.99 -29.68 -21.77
N TRP A 576 -25.29 -29.39 -20.67
CA TRP A 576 -23.89 -29.01 -20.62
C TRP A 576 -23.04 -30.16 -20.07
N SER A 577 -21.92 -30.48 -20.72
CA SER A 577 -20.99 -31.50 -20.23
C SER A 577 -19.90 -30.91 -19.33
N PHE A 578 -19.71 -31.49 -18.14
CA PHE A 578 -18.56 -31.22 -17.25
C PHE A 578 -17.42 -32.24 -17.37
N GLY A 579 -17.57 -33.30 -18.19
CA GLY A 579 -16.55 -34.33 -18.43
C GLY A 579 -15.40 -33.85 -19.33
N GLY A 580 -14.96 -32.60 -19.16
CA GLY A 580 -14.24 -31.77 -20.14
C GLY A 580 -12.80 -32.15 -20.46
N ARG A 581 -12.51 -33.44 -20.71
CA ARG A 581 -11.22 -33.88 -21.26
C ARG A 581 -11.25 -35.15 -22.13
N ILE A 582 -12.33 -35.93 -22.13
CA ILE A 582 -12.45 -37.12 -23.00
C ILE A 582 -13.78 -37.14 -23.76
N MET A 583 -13.76 -36.62 -24.97
CA MET A 583 -14.74 -36.91 -26.01
C MET A 583 -13.99 -37.30 -27.28
N THR A 584 -14.14 -38.53 -27.76
CA THR A 584 -13.83 -38.87 -29.17
C THR A 584 -15.11 -38.85 -30.03
N ASN A 585 -16.18 -38.21 -29.51
CA ASN A 585 -17.29 -37.69 -30.29
C ASN A 585 -16.77 -36.69 -31.34
N ASP A 586 -17.61 -36.41 -32.35
CA ASP A 586 -17.27 -35.50 -33.45
C ASP A 586 -16.84 -34.09 -32.99
N ILE A 587 -16.00 -33.44 -33.80
CA ILE A 587 -15.46 -32.10 -33.54
C ILE A 587 -16.57 -31.04 -33.33
N LEU A 588 -17.70 -31.14 -34.03
CA LEU A 588 -18.82 -30.22 -33.84
C LEU A 588 -19.54 -30.46 -32.51
N THR A 589 -19.60 -31.71 -32.02
CA THR A 589 -20.07 -32.02 -30.67
C THR A 589 -19.08 -31.51 -29.61
N GLN A 590 -17.76 -31.63 -29.84
CA GLN A 590 -16.74 -31.09 -28.94
C GLN A 590 -16.80 -29.56 -28.81
N ILE A 591 -17.20 -28.86 -29.89
CA ILE A 591 -17.41 -27.40 -29.84
C ILE A 591 -18.72 -27.06 -29.12
N THR A 592 -19.82 -27.78 -29.38
CA THR A 592 -21.16 -27.40 -28.90
C THR A 592 -21.49 -27.88 -27.48
N TRP A 593 -21.04 -29.07 -27.05
CA TRP A 593 -21.55 -29.70 -25.82
C TRP A 593 -20.86 -29.36 -24.47
N PRO A 594 -19.52 -29.32 -24.37
CA PRO A 594 -18.87 -29.10 -23.07
C PRO A 594 -19.04 -27.65 -22.60
N ALA A 595 -19.14 -27.47 -21.29
CA ALA A 595 -18.92 -26.17 -20.67
C ALA A 595 -17.45 -25.76 -20.83
N HIS A 596 -17.15 -24.46 -20.78
CA HIS A 596 -15.78 -23.97 -20.76
C HIS A 596 -15.00 -24.66 -19.63
N PRO A 597 -13.81 -25.25 -19.87
CA PRO A 597 -13.30 -26.20 -18.88
C PRO A 597 -12.83 -25.60 -17.54
N GLU A 598 -12.73 -24.27 -17.35
CA GLU A 598 -12.67 -23.67 -16.00
C GLU A 598 -13.90 -24.04 -15.18
N HIS A 599 -15.10 -23.87 -15.77
CA HIS A 599 -16.38 -24.19 -15.13
C HIS A 599 -16.48 -25.68 -14.84
N SER A 600 -16.00 -26.50 -15.77
CA SER A 600 -15.87 -27.95 -15.57
C SER A 600 -14.90 -28.27 -14.43
N ALA A 601 -13.74 -27.62 -14.35
CA ALA A 601 -12.76 -27.88 -13.31
C ALA A 601 -13.23 -27.40 -11.93
N VAL A 602 -13.88 -26.23 -11.82
CA VAL A 602 -14.51 -25.78 -10.57
C VAL A 602 -15.57 -26.76 -10.11
N PHE A 603 -16.47 -27.20 -11.00
CA PHE A 603 -17.47 -28.21 -10.67
C PHE A 603 -16.85 -29.54 -10.25
N GLN A 604 -15.91 -30.08 -11.04
CA GLN A 604 -15.28 -31.39 -10.81
C GLN A 604 -14.45 -31.40 -9.51
N ASN A 605 -13.65 -30.37 -9.23
CA ASN A 605 -12.84 -30.34 -8.01
C ASN A 605 -13.74 -30.33 -6.75
N ILE A 606 -14.75 -29.46 -6.71
CA ILE A 606 -15.68 -29.42 -5.57
C ILE A 606 -16.42 -30.75 -5.44
N PHE A 607 -16.92 -31.31 -6.55
CA PHE A 607 -17.66 -32.57 -6.54
C PHE A 607 -16.79 -33.77 -6.10
N HIS A 608 -15.51 -33.81 -6.48
CA HIS A 608 -14.55 -34.84 -6.03
C HIS A 608 -14.03 -34.63 -4.61
N GLU A 609 -13.96 -33.39 -4.12
CA GLU A 609 -13.46 -33.07 -2.77
C GLU A 609 -14.54 -33.21 -1.69
N THR A 610 -15.78 -32.83 -1.97
CA THR A 610 -16.87 -32.80 -0.97
C THR A 610 -17.97 -33.84 -1.21
N GLY A 611 -18.10 -34.36 -2.44
CA GLY A 611 -19.20 -35.24 -2.84
C GLY A 611 -20.56 -34.54 -2.96
N ASP A 612 -20.63 -33.22 -2.71
CA ASP A 612 -21.88 -32.47 -2.67
C ASP A 612 -22.22 -31.80 -4.02
N PRO A 613 -23.24 -32.28 -4.75
CA PRO A 613 -23.69 -31.64 -5.99
C PRO A 613 -24.31 -30.25 -5.78
N ALA A 614 -24.88 -29.97 -4.60
CA ALA A 614 -25.50 -28.68 -4.30
C ALA A 614 -24.44 -27.59 -4.12
N GLN A 615 -23.38 -27.87 -3.36
CA GLN A 615 -22.24 -26.98 -3.19
C GLN A 615 -21.49 -26.74 -4.51
N ALA A 616 -21.26 -27.78 -5.32
CA ALA A 616 -20.62 -27.65 -6.64
C ALA A 616 -21.45 -26.76 -7.59
N LEU A 617 -22.78 -26.87 -7.58
CA LEU A 617 -23.66 -26.01 -8.38
C LEU A 617 -23.75 -24.58 -7.83
N GLN A 618 -23.87 -24.39 -6.51
CA GLN A 618 -23.90 -23.05 -5.91
C GLN A 618 -22.63 -22.26 -6.26
N ALA A 619 -21.47 -22.92 -6.22
CA ALA A 619 -20.18 -22.34 -6.61
C ALA A 619 -20.11 -21.96 -8.09
N LEU A 620 -20.58 -22.84 -8.99
CA LEU A 620 -20.61 -22.56 -10.43
C LEU A 620 -21.56 -21.40 -10.77
N VAL A 621 -22.79 -21.45 -10.26
CA VAL A 621 -23.81 -20.41 -10.44
C VAL A 621 -23.32 -19.06 -9.89
N PHE A 622 -22.59 -19.06 -8.77
CA PHE A 622 -21.94 -17.84 -8.27
C PHE A 622 -20.96 -17.22 -9.26
N ARG A 623 -20.11 -18.02 -9.92
CA ARG A 623 -19.20 -17.49 -10.94
C ARG A 623 -19.95 -16.89 -12.13
N PHE A 624 -21.09 -17.46 -12.55
CA PHE A 624 -21.95 -16.83 -13.55
C PHE A 624 -22.56 -15.51 -13.07
N TYR A 625 -23.08 -15.43 -11.84
CA TYR A 625 -23.54 -14.16 -11.26
C TYR A 625 -22.43 -13.09 -11.21
N GLN A 626 -21.17 -13.47 -10.89
CA GLN A 626 -20.03 -12.56 -10.95
C GLN A 626 -19.74 -12.10 -12.38
N MET A 627 -19.68 -13.03 -13.35
CA MET A 627 -19.44 -12.68 -14.76
C MET A 627 -20.50 -11.70 -15.28
N ILE A 628 -21.78 -11.97 -15.02
CA ILE A 628 -22.91 -11.10 -15.42
C ILE A 628 -22.77 -9.71 -14.77
N TYR A 629 -22.45 -9.64 -13.47
CA TYR A 629 -22.28 -8.37 -12.77
C TYR A 629 -21.13 -7.52 -13.34
N TYR A 630 -19.98 -8.12 -13.63
CA TYR A 630 -18.81 -7.39 -14.13
C TYR A 630 -18.87 -7.07 -15.63
N ASP A 631 -19.62 -7.83 -16.43
CA ASP A 631 -20.00 -7.48 -17.80
C ASP A 631 -20.93 -6.25 -17.84
N TRP A 632 -21.82 -6.12 -16.85
CA TRP A 632 -22.76 -5.00 -16.75
C TRP A 632 -22.28 -3.78 -15.95
N LEU A 633 -21.23 -3.91 -15.13
CA LEU A 633 -20.67 -2.82 -14.32
C LEU A 633 -20.36 -1.53 -15.11
N PRO A 634 -19.89 -1.56 -16.38
CA PRO A 634 -19.69 -0.36 -17.19
C PRO A 634 -20.98 0.36 -17.64
N ASN A 635 -22.13 -0.31 -17.57
CA ASN A 635 -23.43 0.20 -18.02
C ASN A 635 -24.26 0.83 -16.89
N TYR A 636 -23.76 0.78 -15.64
CA TYR A 636 -24.42 1.34 -14.47
C TYR A 636 -23.98 2.80 -14.26
N ASP A 637 -24.92 3.70 -13.96
CA ASP A 637 -24.61 5.11 -13.73
C ASP A 637 -23.90 5.35 -12.38
N PRO A 638 -22.86 6.20 -12.32
CA PRO A 638 -22.18 6.54 -11.07
C PRO A 638 -23.00 7.56 -10.27
N THR A 639 -24.01 7.07 -9.55
CA THR A 639 -24.96 7.89 -8.76
C THR A 639 -24.82 7.74 -7.25
N HIS A 640 -24.18 6.67 -6.76
CA HIS A 640 -24.20 6.27 -5.35
C HIS A 640 -22.93 6.66 -4.60
N SER A 641 -23.06 7.37 -3.48
CA SER A 641 -21.93 7.65 -2.58
C SER A 641 -21.56 6.40 -1.76
N VAL A 642 -20.29 5.98 -1.83
CA VAL A 642 -19.74 4.87 -1.06
C VAL A 642 -18.49 5.32 -0.31
N THR A 643 -18.34 4.88 0.93
CA THR A 643 -17.27 5.25 1.86
C THR A 643 -16.32 4.07 2.04
N THR A 644 -15.02 4.30 1.88
CA THR A 644 -14.05 3.23 1.61
C THR A 644 -12.73 3.42 2.35
N ILE A 645 -12.07 2.30 2.65
CA ILE A 645 -10.66 2.24 3.04
C ILE A 645 -9.99 1.19 2.17
N ASN A 646 -9.04 1.63 1.34
CA ASN A 646 -8.13 0.76 0.60
C ASN A 646 -6.76 0.82 1.26
N ALA A 647 -6.06 -0.31 1.37
CA ALA A 647 -4.66 -0.31 1.77
C ALA A 647 -3.78 0.23 0.63
N LYS A 648 -2.83 1.10 0.94
CA LYS A 648 -1.90 1.70 -0.03
C LYS A 648 -0.48 1.48 0.46
N ASP A 649 0.39 1.11 -0.46
CA ASP A 649 1.84 1.11 -0.25
C ASP A 649 2.35 2.54 0.01
N VAL A 650 3.08 2.72 1.11
CA VAL A 650 3.67 3.99 1.51
C VAL A 650 5.08 3.80 2.04
N LEU A 651 5.91 4.84 1.91
CA LEU A 651 7.27 4.84 2.43
C LEU A 651 7.30 5.45 3.84
N ILE A 652 7.41 4.60 4.86
CA ILE A 652 7.36 4.96 6.29
C ILE A 652 8.48 4.26 7.08
N PRO A 653 8.81 4.72 8.30
CA PRO A 653 9.74 4.00 9.16
C PRO A 653 9.17 2.63 9.55
N GLU A 654 9.92 1.56 9.28
CA GLU A 654 9.66 0.19 9.75
C GLU A 654 10.34 -0.08 11.09
N THR A 655 11.51 0.52 11.32
CA THR A 655 12.35 0.28 12.50
C THR A 655 12.70 1.58 13.24
N TRP A 656 13.20 1.44 14.47
CA TRP A 656 13.62 2.57 15.32
C TRP A 656 15.16 2.70 15.42
N THR A 657 15.90 1.90 14.66
CA THR A 657 17.36 1.72 14.79
C THR A 657 18.16 2.98 14.49
N GLY A 658 17.95 3.56 13.31
CA GLY A 658 18.56 4.81 12.86
C GLY A 658 18.12 6.00 13.72
N PHE A 659 16.85 6.07 14.09
CA PHE A 659 16.34 7.07 15.03
C PHE A 659 17.06 7.00 16.38
N LEU A 660 17.20 5.81 16.97
CA LEU A 660 17.90 5.63 18.26
C LEU A 660 19.40 5.96 18.15
N ILE A 661 20.05 5.63 17.04
CA ILE A 661 21.45 6.02 16.76
C ILE A 661 21.57 7.55 16.70
N VAL A 662 20.68 8.24 15.98
CA VAL A 662 20.68 9.71 15.90
C VAL A 662 20.36 10.36 17.24
N LEU A 663 19.41 9.81 18.01
CA LEU A 663 19.12 10.27 19.37
C LEU A 663 20.33 10.12 20.30
N ALA A 664 21.06 9.00 20.22
CA ALA A 664 22.30 8.81 20.99
C ALA A 664 23.38 9.83 20.61
N ILE A 665 23.56 10.12 19.31
CA ILE A 665 24.48 11.16 18.83
C ILE A 665 24.09 12.54 19.36
N ILE A 666 22.79 12.87 19.38
CA ILE A 666 22.26 14.13 19.93
C ILE A 666 22.50 14.24 21.44
N ILE A 667 22.32 13.14 22.20
CA ILE A 667 22.61 13.11 23.64
C ILE A 667 24.11 13.34 23.91
N VAL A 668 25.00 12.62 23.20
CA VAL A 668 26.45 12.80 23.37
C VAL A 668 26.90 14.20 22.94
N HIS A 669 26.31 14.76 21.88
CA HIS A 669 26.51 16.17 21.48
C HIS A 669 26.17 17.15 22.60
N PHE A 670 24.99 17.04 23.20
CA PHE A 670 24.61 17.93 24.31
C PHE A 670 25.54 17.77 25.52
N VAL A 671 26.00 16.56 25.84
CA VAL A 671 27.00 16.34 26.91
C VAL A 671 28.34 17.02 26.57
N VAL A 672 28.84 16.87 25.35
CA VAL A 672 30.11 17.49 24.90
C VAL A 672 30.03 19.02 24.92
N VAL A 673 28.93 19.60 24.41
CA VAL A 673 28.72 21.07 24.42
C VAL A 673 28.55 21.58 25.86
N ALA A 674 27.72 20.93 26.69
CA ALA A 674 27.52 21.35 28.08
C ALA A 674 28.82 21.28 28.89
N PHE A 675 29.64 20.25 28.69
CA PHE A 675 30.91 20.09 29.39
C PHE A 675 31.96 21.12 28.93
N ALA A 676 32.04 21.43 27.63
CA ALA A 676 32.89 22.51 27.11
C ALA A 676 32.48 23.88 27.68
N MET A 677 31.17 24.17 27.75
CA MET A 677 30.67 25.43 28.33
C MET A 677 30.83 25.48 29.85
N PHE A 678 30.74 24.35 30.56
CA PHE A 678 31.06 24.25 31.99
C PHE A 678 32.54 24.55 32.26
N LEU A 679 33.46 23.92 31.50
CA LEU A 679 34.88 24.19 31.60
C LEU A 679 35.20 25.67 31.27
N PHE A 680 34.52 26.28 30.31
CA PHE A 680 34.65 27.72 30.06
C PHE A 680 34.14 28.58 31.23
N ALA A 681 33.03 28.21 31.86
CA ALA A 681 32.48 28.93 33.02
C ALA A 681 33.40 28.84 34.26
N GLU A 682 33.93 27.66 34.55
CA GLU A 682 34.79 27.38 35.72
C GLU A 682 36.26 27.84 35.49
N ARG A 683 36.81 27.62 34.30
CA ARG A 683 38.26 27.71 34.04
C ARG A 683 38.72 28.93 33.25
N THR A 684 37.82 29.85 32.92
CA THR A 684 38.19 31.17 32.40
C THR A 684 37.74 32.27 33.37
N GLU A 685 38.51 33.35 33.42
CA GLU A 685 38.17 34.58 34.13
C GLU A 685 37.96 35.73 33.17
N SER A 686 38.93 35.92 32.26
CA SER A 686 39.08 37.13 31.45
C SER A 686 38.57 37.00 30.02
N SER A 687 38.51 35.78 29.48
CA SER A 687 38.11 35.53 28.11
C SER A 687 36.64 35.82 27.87
N LEU A 688 36.38 36.71 26.92
CA LEU A 688 35.06 36.88 26.30
C LEU A 688 35.04 36.07 25.00
N LEU A 689 33.93 35.39 24.72
CA LEU A 689 33.67 34.77 23.42
C LEU A 689 33.15 35.81 22.43
N GLY A 690 33.37 35.60 21.13
CA GLY A 690 32.85 36.49 20.07
C GLY A 690 33.48 37.89 20.01
N ASN A 691 34.47 38.20 20.85
CA ASN A 691 34.99 39.55 21.05
C ASN A 691 36.35 39.77 20.35
N ALA A 692 36.32 40.06 19.05
CA ALA A 692 37.52 40.24 18.22
C ALA A 692 38.53 41.26 18.78
N TRP A 693 38.09 42.45 19.19
CA TRP A 693 38.98 43.46 19.78
C TRP A 693 39.66 43.00 21.06
N GLN A 694 38.99 42.18 21.89
CA GLN A 694 39.63 41.60 23.07
C GLN A 694 40.67 40.55 22.65
N ALA A 695 40.32 39.66 21.72
CA ALA A 695 41.22 38.64 21.22
C ALA A 695 42.51 39.22 20.63
N VAL A 696 42.41 40.27 19.80
CA VAL A 696 43.58 40.94 19.21
C VAL A 696 44.39 41.70 20.26
N SER A 697 43.74 42.52 21.10
CA SER A 697 44.44 43.32 22.11
C SER A 697 45.10 42.50 23.22
N GLN A 698 44.65 41.26 23.47
CA GLN A 698 45.31 40.37 24.42
C GLN A 698 46.55 39.66 23.85
N MET A 699 46.71 39.61 22.52
CA MET A 699 47.93 39.06 21.90
C MET A 699 49.09 40.05 21.85
N VAL A 700 48.82 41.36 21.77
CA VAL A 700 49.85 42.40 21.73
C VAL A 700 50.26 42.79 23.15
N SER A 701 51.31 42.12 23.65
CA SER A 701 51.94 42.35 24.96
C SER A 701 53.44 42.68 24.78
N PRO A 702 54.16 43.13 25.84
CA PRO A 702 55.59 43.40 25.75
C PRO A 702 56.44 42.20 25.30
N GLU A 703 55.98 40.97 25.59
CA GLU A 703 56.71 39.72 25.33
C GLU A 703 56.46 39.14 23.92
N THR A 704 55.55 39.74 23.16
CA THR A 704 55.11 39.26 21.83
C THR A 704 55.18 40.32 20.73
N GLN A 705 55.22 41.61 21.11
CA GLN A 705 55.14 42.74 20.20
C GLN A 705 56.27 42.80 19.16
N ASP A 706 57.45 42.26 19.47
CA ASP A 706 58.58 42.20 18.55
C ASP A 706 58.34 41.22 17.39
N ILE A 707 57.91 39.98 17.68
CA ILE A 707 57.57 38.99 16.66
C ILE A 707 56.33 39.44 15.87
N ILE A 708 55.33 40.03 16.52
CA ILE A 708 54.12 40.53 15.84
C ILE A 708 54.48 41.65 14.84
N ARG A 709 55.42 42.55 15.19
CA ARG A 709 55.92 43.58 14.27
C ARG A 709 56.74 42.99 13.12
N ALA A 710 57.63 42.03 13.39
CA ALA A 710 58.39 41.35 12.33
C ALA A 710 57.44 40.65 11.34
N ALA A 711 56.50 39.84 11.85
CA ALA A 711 55.52 39.13 11.04
C ALA A 711 54.63 40.07 10.21
N GLY A 712 54.19 41.19 10.79
CA GLY A 712 53.38 42.20 10.12
C GLY A 712 54.13 43.00 9.04
N ASN A 713 55.42 43.29 9.25
CA ASN A 713 56.23 44.04 8.30
C ASN A 713 56.62 43.21 7.06
N GLU A 714 56.86 41.90 7.22
CA GLU A 714 57.31 41.01 6.14
C GLU A 714 56.17 40.17 5.52
N GLY A 715 54.95 40.22 6.07
CA GLY A 715 53.82 39.41 5.60
C GLY A 715 54.00 37.90 5.84
N MET A 716 54.69 37.53 6.93
CA MET A 716 55.10 36.16 7.20
C MET A 716 53.92 35.19 7.37
N LYS A 717 54.04 33.99 6.82
CA LYS A 717 53.07 32.90 7.01
C LYS A 717 53.32 32.19 8.34
N ASP A 718 52.31 31.50 8.88
CA ASP A 718 52.41 30.73 10.14
C ASP A 718 53.64 29.80 10.21
N LYS A 719 54.01 29.16 9.07
CA LYS A 719 55.19 28.28 8.96
C LYS A 719 56.52 29.03 9.05
N GLU A 720 56.54 30.30 8.64
CA GLU A 720 57.71 31.19 8.72
C GLU A 720 57.80 31.81 10.12
N VAL A 721 56.67 32.24 10.71
CA VAL A 721 56.60 32.67 12.13
C VAL A 721 57.00 31.54 13.09
N ALA A 722 56.57 30.30 12.84
CA ALA A 722 56.97 29.14 13.63
C ALA A 722 58.47 28.79 13.49
N LYS A 723 59.09 29.07 12.33
CA LYS A 723 60.55 28.99 12.16
C LYS A 723 61.25 30.10 12.95
N LEU A 724 60.76 31.34 12.83
CA LEU A 724 61.31 32.51 13.52
C LEU A 724 61.31 32.32 15.04
N ALA A 725 60.17 31.93 15.61
CA ALA A 725 60.05 31.60 17.04
C ALA A 725 61.00 30.48 17.46
N LYS A 726 61.23 29.47 16.60
CA LYS A 726 62.22 28.42 16.89
C LYS A 726 63.66 28.94 16.84
N SER A 727 64.00 29.82 15.90
CA SER A 727 65.35 30.42 15.81
C SER A 727 65.65 31.44 16.90
N THR A 728 64.64 32.11 17.47
CA THR A 728 64.79 33.00 18.63
C THR A 728 64.67 32.28 19.98
N GLY A 729 64.70 30.94 20.00
CA GLY A 729 64.58 30.11 21.20
C GLY A 729 63.15 29.91 21.73
N ARG A 730 62.28 30.90 21.53
CA ARG A 730 60.90 30.97 22.06
C ARG A 730 59.94 29.87 21.60
N GLY A 731 60.32 29.06 20.60
CA GLY A 731 59.49 27.99 20.03
C GLY A 731 59.14 26.83 20.97
N ASN A 732 59.80 26.74 22.14
CA ASN A 732 59.49 25.78 23.21
C ASN A 732 58.78 26.41 24.42
N GLU A 733 58.66 27.74 24.49
CA GLU A 733 58.02 28.44 25.60
C GLU A 733 56.49 28.27 25.56
N ALA A 734 55.87 28.23 26.74
CA ALA A 734 54.43 28.15 26.89
C ALA A 734 53.85 29.55 27.15
N TYR A 735 53.08 30.07 26.19
CA TYR A 735 52.41 31.36 26.29
C TYR A 735 50.96 31.18 26.76
N ALA A 736 50.58 31.88 27.83
CA ALA A 736 49.24 31.85 28.43
C ALA A 736 48.71 33.27 28.71
N LEU A 737 47.39 33.41 28.88
CA LEU A 737 46.79 34.68 29.29
C LEU A 737 46.93 34.89 30.80
N ALA A 738 47.78 35.84 31.20
CA ALA A 738 48.09 36.17 32.59
C ALA A 738 47.92 37.68 32.84
N SER A 739 47.87 38.10 34.11
CA SER A 739 47.85 39.52 34.46
C SER A 739 49.26 40.12 34.31
N GLY A 740 49.38 41.23 33.58
CA GLY A 740 50.58 42.05 33.50
C GLY A 740 50.89 42.73 34.84
N ALA A 741 52.16 42.73 35.24
CA ALA A 741 52.59 43.12 36.58
C ALA A 741 52.27 44.59 36.93
N ASP A 742 52.49 45.50 35.98
CA ASP A 742 52.44 46.94 36.25
C ASP A 742 51.02 47.53 36.08
N ASN A 743 50.18 46.87 35.26
CA ASN A 743 48.97 47.48 34.70
C ASN A 743 47.67 46.69 34.97
N GLY A 744 47.75 45.49 35.56
CA GLY A 744 46.58 44.62 35.83
C GLY A 744 45.86 44.09 34.58
N ARG A 745 46.31 44.46 33.37
CA ARG A 745 45.79 44.00 32.07
C ARG A 745 46.04 42.51 31.91
N LYS A 746 45.02 41.73 31.55
CA LYS A 746 45.18 40.32 31.16
C LYS A 746 45.69 40.25 29.72
N GLU A 747 46.90 39.75 29.51
CA GLU A 747 47.60 39.69 28.23
C GLU A 747 48.43 38.40 28.08
N LEU A 748 48.91 38.12 26.87
CA LEU A 748 49.67 36.91 26.57
C LEU A 748 51.11 37.01 27.10
N ARG A 749 51.50 36.08 27.99
CA ARG A 749 52.82 36.05 28.64
C ARG A 749 53.41 34.64 28.70
N ILE A 750 54.73 34.55 28.83
CA ILE A 750 55.48 33.29 29.07
C ILE A 750 55.12 32.71 30.45
N ARG A 751 55.10 31.38 30.56
CA ARG A 751 54.71 30.61 31.75
C ARG A 751 55.67 29.44 32.04
#